data_AF-A0A3E0UHA1-F1
#
_entry.id   AF-A0A3E0UHA1-F1
#
_cell.length_a   1.000
_cell.length_b   1.000
_cell.length_c   1.000
_cell.angle_alpha   90.00
_cell.angle_beta   90.00
_cell.angle_gamma   90.00
#
_symmetry.space_group_name_H-M   'P 1'
#
loop_
_entity.id
_entity.type
_entity.pdbx_description
1 polymer ?
#
loop_
_entity_poly.entity_id
_entity_poly.type
_entity_poly.pdbx_seq_one_letter_code
_entity_poly.pdbx_strand_id
1 'polypeptide(L)'
;MSVQNIINRIQNNQFWKFHGGVHPPEQKFLTADKPIKPLQLPELLIIPVQQHIGVPGDIQVKVGDHVLKGEPLTSPSSPMAVPIHAPTSGTIEKIALHVIAHPSGLSELCIFLKPDNLDSWRERRVCEDFTSLSRTDIIQKIANAGISGMGGAGFPTHIKVDSKPNIDFLIVNAAECEPYITADDLLMREQTATIVDGINILKHLLIPRMVLIGIEDNKPQAIEALRNATAELDNVKVCVLPTIYPTGGEKQLIKALTGQEVASGSLPIHQGIVMQNVASCFAIAEAVIHDTPLIKRVVTVSGQGLEKPQNVWAAIGTPVKDLITQCLPAKVNGSQQAVIMGGPMMGFTLPTDMVPVVKTSNCVLVPASHELNLNNKEVECIRCGQCAEVCPSKLLPQELQWSAKAKDHSKLKALNLFDCIDCGACAYVCPSHIPLVHYYRIAKAEIRQKELQDLKAEKAKSRFEARKARLEREKKAREEKQRKASEARRAAMNADSGEGASAKSAVAAALARVKAKKAQSEGTTEAATEAIATQTASPEKSRAAAAIARAKAKKAAQAQQASEQATVSAETNQSDETSAAAKDDRVAAAIARAKAKKLAKAAEIGDSPANQKGTAEKPQQAESKNDTDTNPSISAEASHEPDNKQAKDASKNARVAAAIAKAKAKKAKAAQENASEDAKADAEPPATSGSADSPSSSDSADNKKAKIAAAIAKAKAKKQAQATEAEPDSPDQSHSDSKREPAVKHADASEETPDTQASGPQGASDDAADAKKRRIANAVAKAKAKAKKLAQQKTEAKSEGEAKSEASLESESTDSKSIEENSTSTAEAEESVIQPEQQAAPVESTSSAADEKKARIAAAVAKAKAKKQQREESK
;
A
#
# COMPACT_ATOMS: atom_id res chain seq x y z
N MET A 1 -10.97 5.28 29.49
CA MET A 1 -10.10 6.00 30.45
C MET A 1 -10.24 7.48 30.13
N SER A 2 -10.30 8.38 31.12
CA SER A 2 -10.30 9.83 30.84
C SER A 2 -8.94 10.24 30.27
N VAL A 3 -8.92 11.23 29.37
CA VAL A 3 -7.66 11.81 28.84
C VAL A 3 -6.79 12.34 29.97
N GLN A 4 -7.40 12.89 31.04
CA GLN A 4 -6.64 13.36 32.20
C GLN A 4 -5.87 12.21 32.90
N ASN A 5 -6.49 11.03 33.02
CA ASN A 5 -5.83 9.86 33.61
C ASN A 5 -4.71 9.32 32.70
N ILE A 6 -4.76 9.58 31.39
CA ILE A 6 -3.68 9.28 30.45
C ILE A 6 -2.52 10.27 30.64
N ILE A 7 -2.81 11.58 30.67
CA ILE A 7 -1.84 12.67 30.91
C ILE A 7 -1.11 12.44 32.25
N ASN A 8 -1.83 12.22 33.36
CA ASN A 8 -1.23 12.02 34.68
C ASN A 8 -0.26 10.81 34.70
N ARG A 9 -0.56 9.74 33.94
CA ARG A 9 0.35 8.58 33.80
C ARG A 9 1.60 8.91 32.99
N ILE A 10 1.45 9.64 31.88
CA ILE A 10 2.55 10.09 31.02
C ILE A 10 3.50 11.03 31.77
N GLN A 11 2.96 11.97 32.56
CA GLN A 11 3.76 12.86 33.42
C GLN A 11 4.65 12.06 34.37
N ASN A 12 4.08 11.01 34.98
CA ASN A 12 4.77 10.04 35.85
C ASN A 12 5.61 8.97 35.09
N ASN A 13 5.87 9.15 33.79
CA ASN A 13 6.62 8.23 32.91
C ASN A 13 6.04 6.79 32.81
N GLN A 14 4.74 6.59 33.10
CA GLN A 14 4.10 5.27 33.15
C GLN A 14 3.45 4.87 31.81
N PHE A 15 4.27 4.53 30.83
CA PHE A 15 3.84 4.09 29.50
C PHE A 15 3.17 2.70 29.50
N TRP A 16 2.58 2.34 28.36
CA TRP A 16 1.90 1.06 28.11
C TRP A 16 2.76 0.15 27.21
N LYS A 17 2.44 -1.15 27.22
CA LYS A 17 3.02 -2.13 26.29
C LYS A 17 2.01 -2.47 25.20
N PHE A 18 2.47 -2.58 23.94
CA PHE A 18 1.71 -3.27 22.88
C PHE A 18 2.03 -4.78 22.91
N HIS A 19 1.41 -5.56 22.03
CA HIS A 19 1.58 -7.02 21.95
C HIS A 19 2.57 -7.38 20.83
N GLY A 20 3.39 -8.42 21.06
CA GLY A 20 4.36 -8.90 20.07
C GLY A 20 5.54 -7.93 19.88
N GLY A 21 6.10 -7.93 18.67
CA GLY A 21 7.38 -7.29 18.39
C GLY A 21 8.57 -8.24 18.56
N VAL A 22 9.76 -7.76 18.20
CA VAL A 22 11.04 -8.51 18.19
C VAL A 22 12.21 -7.60 18.56
N HIS A 23 13.33 -8.19 18.95
CA HIS A 23 14.60 -7.51 19.19
C HIS A 23 15.65 -7.98 18.16
N PRO A 24 15.67 -7.41 16.94
CA PRO A 24 16.74 -7.66 15.97
C PRO A 24 18.04 -6.94 16.40
N PRO A 25 19.24 -7.45 16.05
CA PRO A 25 20.49 -6.75 16.29
C PRO A 25 20.49 -5.36 15.64
N GLU A 26 20.73 -4.32 16.43
CA GLU A 26 20.44 -2.94 16.02
C GLU A 26 21.36 -2.40 14.93
N GLN A 27 22.65 -2.76 14.95
CA GLN A 27 23.68 -2.38 13.97
C GLN A 27 23.87 -0.85 13.77
N LYS A 28 23.25 -0.01 14.60
CA LYS A 28 23.34 1.46 14.57
C LYS A 28 24.78 1.98 14.74
N PHE A 29 25.64 1.27 15.47
CA PHE A 29 27.06 1.62 15.71
C PHE A 29 27.89 1.83 14.43
N LEU A 30 27.46 1.28 13.28
CA LEU A 30 28.11 1.55 12.00
C LEU A 30 28.04 3.02 11.59
N THR A 31 27.09 3.80 12.13
CA THR A 31 26.79 5.17 11.69
C THR A 31 26.46 6.16 12.81
N ALA A 32 26.07 5.71 14.01
CA ALA A 32 25.64 6.55 15.13
C ALA A 32 26.70 7.56 15.63
N ASP A 33 27.98 7.18 15.64
CA ASP A 33 29.08 7.99 16.21
C ASP A 33 29.76 8.91 15.19
N LYS A 34 29.11 9.17 14.05
CA LYS A 34 29.64 9.98 12.94
C LYS A 34 28.67 11.13 12.64
N PRO A 35 29.12 12.38 12.40
CA PRO A 35 28.22 13.49 12.12
C PRO A 35 27.60 13.40 10.71
N ILE A 36 26.44 14.01 10.45
CA ILE A 36 25.83 14.03 9.11
C ILE A 36 26.74 14.82 8.15
N LYS A 37 27.16 14.20 7.04
CA LYS A 37 27.98 14.86 6.02
C LYS A 37 27.14 15.46 4.89
N PRO A 38 27.56 16.57 4.26
CA PRO A 38 27.05 16.93 2.94
C PRO A 38 27.38 15.81 1.94
N LEU A 39 26.46 15.52 1.02
CA LEU A 39 26.79 14.76 -0.18
C LEU A 39 27.44 15.69 -1.21
N GLN A 40 28.41 15.20 -1.97
CA GLN A 40 28.82 15.87 -3.21
C GLN A 40 27.64 15.93 -4.19
N LEU A 41 27.47 17.06 -4.88
CA LEU A 41 26.39 17.25 -5.83
C LEU A 41 26.59 16.33 -7.07
N PRO A 42 25.64 15.45 -7.41
CA PRO A 42 25.76 14.57 -8.57
C PRO A 42 25.72 15.35 -9.89
N GLU A 43 26.31 14.79 -10.95
CA GLU A 43 26.23 15.34 -12.31
C GLU A 43 24.80 15.41 -12.86
N LEU A 44 23.89 14.59 -12.32
CA LEU A 44 22.51 14.45 -12.77
C LEU A 44 21.58 14.06 -11.62
N LEU A 45 20.52 14.85 -11.42
CA LEU A 45 19.44 14.57 -10.46
C LEU A 45 18.21 14.05 -11.21
N ILE A 46 17.70 12.89 -10.78
CA ILE A 46 16.56 12.19 -11.39
C ILE A 46 15.35 12.33 -10.45
N ILE A 47 14.43 13.24 -10.74
CA ILE A 47 13.38 13.67 -9.81
C ILE A 47 12.02 13.07 -10.23
N PRO A 48 11.48 12.05 -9.53
CA PRO A 48 10.16 11.49 -9.85
C PRO A 48 9.04 12.48 -9.58
N VAL A 49 8.05 12.55 -10.47
CA VAL A 49 6.91 13.49 -10.42
C VAL A 49 5.85 13.08 -9.38
N GLN A 50 5.91 11.86 -8.84
CA GLN A 50 5.10 11.42 -7.71
C GLN A 50 6.02 10.96 -6.56
N GLN A 51 5.89 11.60 -5.39
CA GLN A 51 6.69 11.30 -4.18
C GLN A 51 5.81 11.29 -2.91
N HIS A 52 4.56 10.85 -3.09
CA HIS A 52 3.49 10.85 -2.11
C HIS A 52 2.35 9.92 -2.54
N ILE A 53 1.46 9.59 -1.60
CA ILE A 53 0.31 8.70 -1.85
C ILE A 53 -0.74 9.28 -2.82
N GLY A 54 -0.76 10.60 -3.06
CA GLY A 54 -1.62 11.25 -4.03
C GLY A 54 -1.14 11.18 -5.48
N VAL A 55 -2.00 11.61 -6.41
CA VAL A 55 -1.74 11.67 -7.86
C VAL A 55 -0.61 12.64 -8.22
N PRO A 56 0.15 12.39 -9.32
CA PRO A 56 1.22 13.29 -9.76
C PRO A 56 0.72 14.72 -10.04
N GLY A 57 1.60 15.69 -9.78
CA GLY A 57 1.37 17.09 -10.13
C GLY A 57 1.61 17.37 -11.62
N ASP A 58 1.02 18.44 -12.13
CA ASP A 58 1.22 18.88 -13.51
C ASP A 58 2.58 19.59 -13.65
N ILE A 59 3.43 19.10 -14.56
CA ILE A 59 4.80 19.63 -14.75
C ILE A 59 4.73 21.06 -15.33
N GLN A 60 5.49 21.98 -14.72
CA GLN A 60 5.55 23.39 -15.14
C GLN A 60 6.71 23.69 -16.11
N VAL A 61 7.77 22.90 -16.04
CA VAL A 61 9.02 23.07 -16.80
C VAL A 61 9.09 22.21 -18.06
N LYS A 62 9.97 22.59 -19.00
CA LYS A 62 10.25 21.89 -20.25
C LYS A 62 11.72 21.51 -20.35
N VAL A 63 12.04 20.64 -21.30
CA VAL A 63 13.43 20.30 -21.65
C VAL A 63 14.12 21.53 -22.23
N GLY A 64 15.29 21.88 -21.69
CA GLY A 64 16.07 23.07 -22.03
C GLY A 64 15.84 24.27 -21.12
N ASP A 65 14.81 24.27 -20.27
CA ASP A 65 14.58 25.36 -19.31
C ASP A 65 15.68 25.34 -18.22
N HIS A 66 16.16 26.53 -17.81
CA HIS A 66 16.98 26.71 -16.60
C HIS A 66 16.07 27.00 -15.41
N VAL A 67 16.40 26.45 -14.24
CA VAL A 67 15.62 26.55 -13.00
C VAL A 67 16.50 26.93 -11.82
N LEU A 68 15.91 27.65 -10.86
CA LEU A 68 16.56 28.06 -9.62
C LEU A 68 16.29 27.10 -8.47
N LYS A 69 17.22 27.02 -7.51
CA LYS A 69 17.07 26.20 -6.31
C LYS A 69 15.83 26.62 -5.51
N GLY A 70 14.97 25.64 -5.20
CA GLY A 70 13.70 25.83 -4.51
C GLY A 70 12.53 26.25 -5.41
N GLU A 71 12.72 26.32 -6.73
CA GLU A 71 11.65 26.60 -7.70
C GLU A 71 10.72 25.38 -7.90
N PRO A 72 9.38 25.55 -7.98
CA PRO A 72 8.44 24.44 -8.15
C PRO A 72 8.42 23.90 -9.60
N LEU A 73 8.90 22.67 -9.77
CA LEU A 73 8.89 21.94 -11.04
C LEU A 73 7.48 21.41 -11.42
N THR A 74 6.58 21.29 -10.44
CA THR A 74 5.22 20.76 -10.60
C THR A 74 4.21 21.56 -9.79
N SER A 75 2.96 21.65 -10.27
CA SER A 75 1.82 22.22 -9.53
C SER A 75 0.87 21.11 -9.04
N PRO A 76 0.24 21.24 -7.86
CA PRO A 76 -0.66 20.23 -7.33
C PRO A 76 -2.00 20.19 -8.09
N SER A 77 -2.28 19.06 -8.75
CA SER A 77 -3.49 18.80 -9.53
C SER A 77 -4.72 18.43 -8.67
N SER A 78 -4.51 18.19 -7.37
CA SER A 78 -5.54 17.89 -6.37
C SER A 78 -5.01 18.19 -4.96
N PRO A 79 -5.87 18.32 -3.92
CA PRO A 79 -5.40 18.51 -2.54
C PRO A 79 -4.44 17.41 -2.04
N MET A 80 -4.59 16.18 -2.53
CA MET A 80 -3.73 15.06 -2.13
C MET A 80 -2.35 15.06 -2.83
N ALA A 81 -2.12 15.97 -3.78
CA ALA A 81 -0.82 16.19 -4.39
C ALA A 81 -0.07 17.33 -3.67
N VAL A 82 1.26 17.29 -3.65
CA VAL A 82 2.08 18.42 -3.21
C VAL A 82 3.24 18.67 -4.19
N PRO A 83 3.62 19.93 -4.45
CA PRO A 83 4.65 20.27 -5.42
C PRO A 83 6.01 19.63 -5.13
N ILE A 84 6.83 19.56 -6.18
CA ILE A 84 8.20 19.06 -6.16
C ILE A 84 9.08 20.17 -6.72
N HIS A 85 10.26 20.35 -6.12
CA HIS A 85 11.10 21.52 -6.31
C HIS A 85 12.47 21.16 -6.87
N ALA A 86 13.08 22.10 -7.59
CA ALA A 86 14.47 22.02 -8.02
C ALA A 86 15.41 21.97 -6.79
N PRO A 87 16.20 20.90 -6.59
CA PRO A 87 17.04 20.76 -5.39
C PRO A 87 18.28 21.66 -5.37
N THR A 88 18.65 22.18 -6.54
CA THR A 88 19.75 23.09 -6.82
C THR A 88 19.43 23.81 -8.13
N SER A 89 20.25 24.77 -8.56
CA SER A 89 20.11 25.43 -9.87
C SER A 89 20.67 24.55 -11.00
N GLY A 90 20.12 24.69 -12.21
CA GLY A 90 20.61 23.97 -13.38
C GLY A 90 19.61 23.90 -14.53
N THR A 91 19.88 23.04 -15.51
CA THR A 91 19.07 22.89 -16.73
C THR A 91 18.32 21.56 -16.75
N ILE A 92 17.07 21.58 -17.19
CA ILE A 92 16.25 20.38 -17.40
C ILE A 92 16.75 19.65 -18.67
N GLU A 93 17.48 18.56 -18.49
CA GLU A 93 18.10 17.78 -19.58
C GLU A 93 17.08 16.95 -20.35
N LYS A 94 16.12 16.33 -19.65
CA LYS A 94 15.04 15.53 -20.23
C LYS A 94 13.88 15.31 -19.24
N ILE A 95 12.71 14.97 -19.77
CA ILE A 95 11.55 14.52 -18.99
C ILE A 95 11.13 13.17 -19.59
N ALA A 96 11.30 12.08 -18.83
CA ALA A 96 11.20 10.71 -19.35
C ALA A 96 10.80 9.70 -18.27
N LEU A 97 10.34 8.51 -18.67
CA LEU A 97 10.10 7.41 -17.72
C LEU A 97 11.45 6.86 -17.21
N HIS A 98 11.57 6.69 -15.89
CA HIS A 98 12.74 6.09 -15.24
C HIS A 98 12.33 5.18 -14.09
N VAL A 99 13.16 4.16 -13.79
CA VAL A 99 12.94 3.25 -12.66
C VAL A 99 12.99 4.03 -11.35
N ILE A 100 12.01 3.81 -10.48
CA ILE A 100 11.91 4.45 -9.16
C ILE A 100 12.10 3.45 -8.00
N ALA A 101 12.12 3.98 -6.78
CA ALA A 101 12.19 3.20 -5.54
C ALA A 101 10.88 2.44 -5.26
N HIS A 102 10.61 1.39 -6.04
CA HIS A 102 9.44 0.52 -5.91
C HIS A 102 9.86 -0.97 -5.92
N PRO A 103 9.31 -1.85 -5.04
CA PRO A 103 9.69 -3.26 -4.95
C PRO A 103 9.53 -4.11 -6.23
N SER A 104 8.82 -3.60 -7.24
CA SER A 104 8.65 -4.26 -8.54
C SER A 104 9.49 -3.65 -9.67
N GLY A 105 10.41 -2.73 -9.37
CA GLY A 105 11.20 -2.03 -10.39
C GLY A 105 10.35 -1.21 -11.37
N LEU A 106 9.27 -0.60 -10.87
CA LEU A 106 8.33 0.17 -11.69
C LEU A 106 8.98 1.49 -12.14
N SER A 107 8.65 1.93 -13.36
CA SER A 107 9.10 3.21 -13.89
C SER A 107 7.99 4.25 -13.88
N GLU A 108 8.31 5.46 -13.42
CA GLU A 108 7.43 6.62 -13.41
C GLU A 108 8.05 7.79 -14.17
N LEU A 109 7.27 8.85 -14.40
CA LEU A 109 7.75 10.04 -15.09
C LEU A 109 8.69 10.83 -14.17
N CYS A 110 9.92 11.03 -14.62
CA CYS A 110 10.97 11.76 -13.92
C CYS A 110 11.43 12.97 -14.71
N ILE A 111 11.74 14.05 -13.99
CA ILE A 111 12.41 15.24 -14.49
C ILE A 111 13.90 15.07 -14.22
N PHE A 112 14.73 15.17 -15.25
CA PHE A 112 16.18 15.07 -15.14
C PHE A 112 16.78 16.46 -15.12
N LEU A 113 17.30 16.88 -13.97
CA LEU A 113 17.96 18.16 -13.75
C LEU A 113 19.47 17.94 -13.77
N LYS A 114 20.18 18.60 -14.69
CA LYS A 114 21.64 18.68 -14.68
C LYS A 114 22.05 19.94 -13.91
N PRO A 115 22.73 19.83 -12.75
CA PRO A 115 23.14 21.00 -11.98
C PRO A 115 24.16 21.88 -12.72
N ASP A 116 24.10 23.19 -12.44
CA ASP A 116 25.11 24.15 -12.90
C ASP A 116 26.26 24.36 -11.89
N ASN A 117 26.12 23.82 -10.67
CA ASN A 117 27.01 24.00 -9.51
C ASN A 117 27.07 25.44 -8.96
N LEU A 118 26.12 26.32 -9.34
CA LEU A 118 25.98 27.67 -8.81
C LEU A 118 25.09 27.75 -7.56
N ASP A 119 24.31 26.69 -7.29
CA ASP A 119 23.37 26.53 -6.17
C ASP A 119 22.42 27.72 -5.95
N SER A 120 22.12 28.45 -7.03
CA SER A 120 21.46 29.75 -7.02
C SER A 120 19.97 29.63 -6.69
N TRP A 121 19.55 30.28 -5.60
CA TRP A 121 18.19 30.23 -5.07
C TRP A 121 17.21 31.12 -5.84
N ARG A 122 15.94 30.72 -5.85
CA ARG A 122 14.83 31.67 -6.06
C ARG A 122 14.80 32.72 -4.94
N GLU A 123 14.05 33.80 -5.14
CA GLU A 123 13.70 34.72 -4.05
C GLU A 123 13.11 33.93 -2.87
N ARG A 124 13.64 34.15 -1.65
CA ARG A 124 13.18 33.51 -0.41
C ARG A 124 12.68 34.56 0.58
N ARG A 125 11.53 34.28 1.20
CA ARG A 125 10.87 35.16 2.18
C ARG A 125 10.91 34.54 3.57
N VAL A 126 12.05 34.75 4.23
CA VAL A 126 12.28 34.36 5.63
C VAL A 126 11.23 35.04 6.52
N CYS A 127 10.73 34.31 7.50
CA CYS A 127 9.72 34.75 8.45
C CYS A 127 10.31 34.62 9.86
N GLU A 128 10.69 35.75 10.46
CA GLU A 128 11.38 35.80 11.77
C GLU A 128 10.46 35.38 12.93
N ASP A 129 9.17 35.71 12.85
CA ASP A 129 8.13 35.26 13.78
C ASP A 129 6.97 34.62 13.00
N PHE A 130 6.85 33.29 13.12
CA PHE A 130 5.75 32.54 12.51
C PHE A 130 4.40 32.77 13.20
N THR A 131 4.36 33.30 14.42
CA THR A 131 3.11 33.54 15.15
C THR A 131 2.34 34.76 14.63
N SER A 132 3.01 35.65 13.90
CA SER A 132 2.40 36.72 13.10
C SER A 132 1.60 36.24 11.88
N LEU A 133 1.84 35.00 11.41
CA LEU A 133 1.16 34.43 10.24
C LEU A 133 -0.22 33.87 10.60
N SER A 134 -1.19 33.94 9.69
CA SER A 134 -2.45 33.22 9.91
C SER A 134 -2.25 31.70 9.80
N ARG A 135 -3.10 30.92 10.49
CA ARG A 135 -3.17 29.46 10.32
C ARG A 135 -3.25 29.05 8.84
N THR A 136 -3.97 29.80 8.02
CA THR A 136 -4.06 29.54 6.57
C THR A 136 -2.71 29.70 5.89
N ASP A 137 -1.97 30.77 6.17
CA ASP A 137 -0.68 31.06 5.53
C ASP A 137 0.38 30.03 5.92
N ILE A 138 0.39 29.57 7.18
CA ILE A 138 1.27 28.49 7.64
C ILE A 138 0.93 27.18 6.91
N ILE A 139 -0.35 26.83 6.78
CA ILE A 139 -0.79 25.63 6.05
C ILE A 139 -0.43 25.74 4.55
N GLN A 140 -0.57 26.92 3.95
CA GLN A 140 -0.16 27.17 2.56
C GLN A 140 1.36 27.11 2.38
N LYS A 141 2.17 27.65 3.32
CA LYS A 141 3.63 27.47 3.33
C LYS A 141 4.00 25.98 3.37
N ILE A 142 3.39 25.19 4.25
CA ILE A 142 3.61 23.73 4.36
C ILE A 142 3.20 22.98 3.07
N ALA A 143 2.09 23.37 2.43
CA ALA A 143 1.63 22.79 1.18
C ALA A 143 2.56 23.14 0.01
N ASN A 144 2.84 24.43 -0.18
CA ASN A 144 3.64 24.96 -1.27
C ASN A 144 5.12 24.56 -1.16
N ALA A 145 5.65 24.36 0.05
CA ALA A 145 6.98 23.78 0.27
C ALA A 145 7.09 22.30 -0.14
N GLY A 146 5.98 21.65 -0.50
CA GLY A 146 5.96 20.28 -1.02
C GLY A 146 6.03 19.20 0.05
N ILE A 147 5.73 19.50 1.32
CA ILE A 147 6.00 18.57 2.42
C ILE A 147 5.03 17.38 2.41
N SER A 148 5.59 16.18 2.28
CA SER A 148 4.92 14.91 2.58
C SER A 148 5.58 14.23 3.79
N GLY A 149 4.81 13.44 4.55
CA GLY A 149 5.27 12.79 5.77
C GLY A 149 6.41 11.80 5.51
N MET A 150 7.61 12.14 5.98
CA MET A 150 8.87 11.49 5.59
C MET A 150 9.19 10.19 6.31
N GLY A 151 8.42 9.83 7.35
CA GLY A 151 8.54 8.58 8.11
C GLY A 151 7.68 7.43 7.58
N GLY A 152 7.37 7.39 6.28
CA GLY A 152 6.54 6.32 5.70
C GLY A 152 5.94 6.65 4.33
N ALA A 153 4.63 6.46 4.17
CA ALA A 153 3.93 6.47 2.88
C ALA A 153 3.77 7.84 2.19
N GLY A 154 4.48 8.89 2.63
CA GLY A 154 4.43 10.21 1.99
C GLY A 154 3.03 10.82 1.94
N PHE A 155 2.29 10.81 3.06
CA PHE A 155 1.00 11.49 3.15
C PHE A 155 1.21 13.03 3.17
N PRO A 156 0.46 13.85 2.42
CA PRO A 156 0.61 15.30 2.42
C PRO A 156 0.49 15.91 3.82
N THR A 157 1.53 16.61 4.27
CA THR A 157 1.58 17.12 5.64
C THR A 157 0.52 18.19 5.89
N HIS A 158 0.23 19.05 4.90
CA HIS A 158 -0.78 20.10 5.03
C HIS A 158 -2.18 19.55 5.36
N ILE A 159 -2.59 18.42 4.75
CA ILE A 159 -3.86 17.73 5.09
C ILE A 159 -3.81 17.15 6.53
N LYS A 160 -2.65 16.66 6.99
CA LYS A 160 -2.53 16.06 8.33
C LYS A 160 -2.56 17.12 9.44
N VAL A 161 -2.16 18.36 9.14
CA VAL A 161 -2.17 19.49 10.10
C VAL A 161 -3.39 20.39 10.00
N ASP A 162 -4.12 20.41 8.88
CA ASP A 162 -5.43 21.07 8.79
C ASP A 162 -6.53 20.21 9.46
N SER A 163 -6.35 19.97 10.75
CA SER A 163 -7.26 19.17 11.56
C SER A 163 -8.46 19.98 12.05
N LYS A 164 -9.53 19.26 12.41
CA LYS A 164 -10.60 19.83 13.23
C LYS A 164 -10.05 20.31 14.59
N PRO A 165 -10.72 21.26 15.26
CA PRO A 165 -10.41 21.61 16.65
C PRO A 165 -10.58 20.40 17.59
N ASN A 166 -10.00 20.50 18.79
CA ASN A 166 -9.95 19.49 19.85
C ASN A 166 -9.00 18.31 19.54
N ILE A 167 -7.70 18.61 19.46
CA ILE A 167 -6.63 17.61 19.50
C ILE A 167 -6.21 17.38 20.97
N ASP A 168 -6.33 16.15 21.47
CA ASP A 168 -5.82 15.78 22.79
C ASP A 168 -4.29 15.60 22.74
N PHE A 169 -3.76 14.93 21.70
CA PHE A 169 -2.34 14.57 21.61
C PHE A 169 -1.70 14.87 20.26
N LEU A 170 -0.58 15.59 20.27
CA LEU A 170 0.38 15.62 19.16
C LEU A 170 1.54 14.66 19.48
N ILE A 171 1.66 13.55 18.75
CA ILE A 171 2.73 12.58 18.91
C ILE A 171 3.84 12.88 17.90
N VAL A 172 5.03 13.18 18.39
CA VAL A 172 6.25 13.25 17.58
C VAL A 172 6.91 11.87 17.60
N ASN A 173 6.95 11.20 16.46
CA ASN A 173 7.57 9.90 16.27
C ASN A 173 9.08 10.07 16.07
N ALA A 174 9.80 9.82 17.15
CA ALA A 174 11.25 9.84 17.31
C ALA A 174 11.82 8.42 17.52
N ALA A 175 11.02 7.37 17.29
CA ALA A 175 11.36 6.01 17.70
C ALA A 175 12.49 5.42 16.84
N GLU A 176 12.40 5.51 15.51
CA GLU A 176 13.39 4.98 14.54
C GLU A 176 13.91 3.56 14.92
N CYS A 177 12.96 2.64 15.03
CA CYS A 177 13.16 1.26 15.52
C CYS A 177 13.77 0.28 14.49
N GLU A 178 13.93 0.68 13.24
CA GLU A 178 14.48 -0.17 12.17
C GLU A 178 16.02 -0.29 12.34
N PRO A 179 16.60 -1.51 12.28
CA PRO A 179 18.06 -1.70 12.36
C PRO A 179 18.83 -0.98 11.25
N TYR A 180 20.11 -0.72 11.50
CA TYR A 180 21.07 0.06 10.69
C TYR A 180 20.73 1.55 10.50
N ILE A 181 19.46 1.95 10.52
CA ILE A 181 19.03 3.35 10.30
C ILE A 181 19.39 4.21 11.52
N THR A 182 19.91 5.41 11.29
CA THR A 182 20.27 6.41 12.33
C THR A 182 20.01 7.87 11.88
N ALA A 183 19.40 8.08 10.71
CA ALA A 183 19.15 9.39 10.11
C ALA A 183 18.27 10.31 10.97
N ASP A 184 17.27 9.75 11.65
CA ASP A 184 16.40 10.51 12.55
C ASP A 184 17.08 10.73 13.91
N ASP A 185 17.88 9.76 14.41
CA ASP A 185 18.70 9.93 15.63
C ASP A 185 19.70 11.09 15.51
N LEU A 186 20.51 11.10 14.46
CA LEU A 186 21.46 12.18 14.24
C LEU A 186 20.76 13.52 13.99
N LEU A 187 19.63 13.55 13.27
CA LEU A 187 18.87 14.77 13.07
C LEU A 187 18.34 15.35 14.39
N MET A 188 17.93 14.49 15.34
CA MET A 188 17.55 14.91 16.70
C MET A 188 18.72 15.43 17.54
N ARG A 189 19.97 15.05 17.22
CA ARG A 189 21.20 15.49 17.91
C ARG A 189 21.81 16.75 17.29
N GLU A 190 21.77 16.88 15.96
CA GLU A 190 22.41 17.97 15.22
C GLU A 190 21.46 19.13 14.88
N GLN A 191 20.15 18.89 14.78
CA GLN A 191 19.15 19.89 14.35
C GLN A 191 17.98 20.00 15.35
N THR A 192 18.24 19.79 16.64
CA THR A 192 17.23 19.75 17.71
C THR A 192 16.39 21.02 17.79
N ALA A 193 17.01 22.19 17.67
CA ALA A 193 16.31 23.49 17.69
C ALA A 193 15.26 23.57 16.57
N THR A 194 15.66 23.31 15.33
CA THR A 194 14.78 23.34 14.15
C THR A 194 13.67 22.26 14.19
N ILE A 195 13.90 21.13 14.86
CA ILE A 195 12.82 20.17 15.17
C ILE A 195 11.83 20.77 16.17
N VAL A 196 12.31 21.43 17.22
CA VAL A 196 11.49 22.10 18.24
C VAL A 196 10.70 23.27 17.67
N ASP A 197 11.27 24.06 16.76
CA ASP A 197 10.54 25.09 16.01
C ASP A 197 9.39 24.49 15.20
N GLY A 198 9.64 23.37 14.53
CA GLY A 198 8.60 22.59 13.84
C GLY A 198 7.50 22.08 14.77
N ILE A 199 7.86 21.69 16.00
CA ILE A 199 6.91 21.29 17.05
C ILE A 199 6.10 22.51 17.54
N ASN A 200 6.72 23.68 17.68
CA ASN A 200 6.05 24.91 18.10
C ASN A 200 5.07 25.43 17.03
N ILE A 201 5.43 25.36 15.75
CA ILE A 201 4.50 25.61 14.62
C ILE A 201 3.31 24.64 14.66
N LEU A 202 3.56 23.34 14.89
CA LEU A 202 2.49 22.34 15.04
C LEU A 202 1.62 22.58 16.28
N LYS A 203 2.21 23.02 17.40
CA LYS A 203 1.51 23.39 18.64
C LYS A 203 0.58 24.59 18.40
N HIS A 204 1.02 25.60 17.65
CA HIS A 204 0.21 26.74 17.23
C HIS A 204 -0.94 26.34 16.29
N LEU A 205 -0.69 25.49 15.29
CA LEU A 205 -1.71 25.04 14.32
C LEU A 205 -2.81 24.16 14.94
N LEU A 206 -2.42 23.22 15.80
CA LEU A 206 -3.26 22.11 16.27
C LEU A 206 -3.87 22.37 17.66
N ILE A 207 -3.25 23.25 18.46
CA ILE A 207 -3.56 23.54 19.86
C ILE A 207 -3.77 22.22 20.66
N PRO A 208 -2.77 21.32 20.69
CA PRO A 208 -2.89 20.03 21.35
C PRO A 208 -2.82 20.20 22.88
N ARG A 209 -3.57 19.40 23.63
CA ARG A 209 -3.48 19.42 25.11
C ARG A 209 -2.12 18.95 25.63
N MET A 210 -1.46 18.03 24.91
CA MET A 210 -0.09 17.60 25.22
C MET A 210 0.65 17.15 23.96
N VAL A 211 1.95 17.45 23.90
CA VAL A 211 2.89 16.98 22.88
C VAL A 211 3.76 15.86 23.46
N LEU A 212 3.82 14.73 22.77
CA LEU A 212 4.49 13.50 23.21
C LEU A 212 5.61 13.13 22.22
N ILE A 213 6.87 13.30 22.61
CA ILE A 213 8.02 12.92 21.77
C ILE A 213 8.41 11.49 22.14
N GLY A 214 7.90 10.51 21.38
CA GLY A 214 8.10 9.08 21.63
C GLY A 214 9.40 8.58 21.00
N ILE A 215 10.39 8.30 21.85
CA ILE A 215 11.78 7.95 21.48
C ILE A 215 12.21 6.66 22.19
N GLU A 216 13.06 5.86 21.55
CA GLU A 216 13.58 4.60 22.14
C GLU A 216 14.81 4.85 23.05
N ASP A 217 14.97 4.00 24.08
CA ASP A 217 16.03 4.09 25.09
C ASP A 217 17.46 3.88 24.55
N ASN A 218 17.63 3.30 23.37
CA ASN A 218 18.92 3.18 22.66
C ASN A 218 19.49 4.50 22.09
N LYS A 219 18.82 5.65 22.29
CA LYS A 219 19.21 6.96 21.72
C LYS A 219 19.54 8.02 22.79
N PRO A 220 20.50 7.77 23.71
CA PRO A 220 20.72 8.61 24.89
C PRO A 220 21.05 10.07 24.56
N GLN A 221 21.90 10.32 23.55
CA GLN A 221 22.28 11.68 23.14
C GLN A 221 21.09 12.48 22.56
N ALA A 222 20.22 11.82 21.77
CA ALA A 222 19.00 12.46 21.25
C ALA A 222 17.97 12.70 22.37
N ILE A 223 17.84 11.77 23.34
CA ILE A 223 16.99 11.95 24.53
C ILE A 223 17.45 13.16 25.34
N GLU A 224 18.76 13.33 25.55
CA GLU A 224 19.34 14.47 26.26
C GLU A 224 19.12 15.79 25.52
N ALA A 225 19.49 15.85 24.23
CA ALA A 225 19.30 17.03 23.40
C ALA A 225 17.82 17.48 23.38
N LEU A 226 16.89 16.55 23.14
CA LEU A 226 15.45 16.83 23.15
C LEU A 226 14.94 17.28 24.52
N ARG A 227 15.43 16.70 25.63
CA ARG A 227 15.04 17.15 26.98
C ARG A 227 15.49 18.58 27.23
N ASN A 228 16.74 18.89 26.93
CA ASN A 228 17.32 20.22 27.13
C ASN A 228 16.60 21.27 26.26
N ALA A 229 16.33 20.96 25.00
CA ALA A 229 15.62 21.84 24.07
C ALA A 229 14.09 21.93 24.29
N THR A 230 13.51 21.15 25.21
CA THR A 230 12.06 21.19 25.53
C THR A 230 11.75 21.44 27.01
N ALA A 231 12.77 21.70 27.85
CA ALA A 231 12.61 21.89 29.29
C ALA A 231 11.62 23.02 29.65
N GLU A 232 11.73 24.16 28.97
CA GLU A 232 10.89 25.35 29.17
C GLU A 232 9.55 25.31 28.38
N LEU A 233 9.21 24.18 27.72
CA LEU A 233 8.04 24.11 26.85
C LEU A 233 6.83 23.46 27.52
N ASP A 234 5.88 24.30 27.93
CA ASP A 234 4.59 23.88 28.47
C ASP A 234 3.92 22.77 27.65
N ASN A 235 3.49 21.73 28.36
CA ASN A 235 2.79 20.56 27.84
C ASN A 235 3.56 19.75 26.77
N VAL A 236 4.90 19.86 26.71
CA VAL A 236 5.76 18.96 25.92
C VAL A 236 6.40 17.91 26.84
N LYS A 237 6.47 16.65 26.38
CA LYS A 237 7.06 15.54 27.15
C LYS A 237 7.89 14.61 26.26
N VAL A 238 9.19 14.53 26.53
CA VAL A 238 10.05 13.45 26.00
C VAL A 238 9.70 12.13 26.70
N CYS A 239 9.19 11.19 25.91
CA CYS A 239 8.65 9.90 26.35
C CYS A 239 9.60 8.78 25.91
N VAL A 240 10.46 8.34 26.82
CA VAL A 240 11.43 7.26 26.57
C VAL A 240 10.73 5.90 26.66
N LEU A 241 10.86 5.09 25.63
CA LEU A 241 10.24 3.78 25.46
C LEU A 241 11.30 2.68 25.31
N PRO A 242 11.02 1.43 25.70
CA PRO A 242 11.95 0.32 25.47
C PRO A 242 12.18 0.05 23.99
N THR A 243 13.42 -0.17 23.59
CA THR A 243 13.81 -0.56 22.21
C THR A 243 13.20 -1.91 21.84
N ILE A 244 12.08 -1.87 21.12
CA ILE A 244 11.31 -3.03 20.65
C ILE A 244 10.86 -2.73 19.23
N TYR A 245 11.18 -3.60 18.28
CA TYR A 245 10.68 -3.42 16.92
C TYR A 245 9.27 -4.03 16.74
N PRO A 246 8.25 -3.34 16.17
CA PRO A 246 8.28 -2.01 15.57
C PRO A 246 7.53 -0.94 16.42
N THR A 247 8.16 -0.43 17.48
CA THR A 247 7.56 0.64 18.31
C THR A 247 7.22 1.89 17.51
N GLY A 248 8.00 2.22 16.46
CA GLY A 248 7.74 3.36 15.57
C GLY A 248 6.53 3.21 14.63
N GLY A 249 5.80 2.10 14.63
CA GLY A 249 4.56 1.96 13.86
C GLY A 249 3.41 2.79 14.45
N GLU A 250 2.62 3.51 13.62
CA GLU A 250 1.62 4.49 14.10
C GLU A 250 0.66 3.92 15.16
N LYS A 251 0.11 2.71 14.95
CA LYS A 251 -0.79 2.07 15.92
C LYS A 251 -0.06 1.60 17.19
N GLN A 252 1.20 1.20 17.07
CA GLN A 252 2.03 0.68 18.17
C GLN A 252 2.54 1.82 19.07
N LEU A 253 2.99 2.93 18.48
CA LEU A 253 3.44 4.13 19.21
C LEU A 253 2.28 4.78 19.97
N ILE A 254 1.11 4.94 19.31
CA ILE A 254 -0.12 5.41 19.97
C ILE A 254 -0.46 4.49 21.16
N LYS A 255 -0.43 3.16 20.95
CA LYS A 255 -0.73 2.21 22.02
C LYS A 255 0.26 2.30 23.19
N ALA A 256 1.55 2.48 22.91
CA ALA A 256 2.59 2.60 23.94
C ALA A 256 2.47 3.90 24.75
N LEU A 257 2.21 5.02 24.07
CA LEU A 257 2.16 6.34 24.70
C LEU A 257 0.85 6.63 25.44
N THR A 258 -0.31 6.27 24.88
CA THR A 258 -1.63 6.66 25.42
C THR A 258 -2.51 5.49 25.89
N GLY A 259 -2.12 4.24 25.59
CA GLY A 259 -2.93 3.05 25.86
C GLY A 259 -4.15 2.87 24.94
N GLN A 260 -4.45 3.83 24.05
CA GLN A 260 -5.57 3.77 23.10
C GLN A 260 -5.26 2.79 21.94
N GLU A 261 -6.30 2.35 21.21
CA GLU A 261 -6.15 1.47 20.04
C GLU A 261 -6.89 2.06 18.83
N VAL A 262 -6.18 2.22 17.72
CA VAL A 262 -6.73 2.74 16.45
C VAL A 262 -7.35 1.59 15.66
N ALA A 263 -8.68 1.60 15.56
CA ALA A 263 -9.46 0.58 14.88
C ALA A 263 -9.05 0.39 13.40
N SER A 264 -9.36 -0.77 12.82
CA SER A 264 -9.19 -1.00 11.38
C SER A 264 -9.96 0.04 10.57
N GLY A 265 -9.34 0.56 9.49
CA GLY A 265 -9.90 1.62 8.65
C GLY A 265 -10.05 3.02 9.28
N SER A 266 -9.80 3.19 10.58
CA SER A 266 -9.87 4.50 11.25
C SER A 266 -8.54 5.24 11.20
N LEU A 267 -8.59 6.56 10.99
CA LEU A 267 -7.44 7.45 11.19
C LEU A 267 -7.31 7.85 12.68
N PRO A 268 -6.09 8.11 13.20
CA PRO A 268 -5.86 8.58 14.58
C PRO A 268 -6.56 9.90 14.91
N ILE A 269 -6.77 10.77 13.92
CA ILE A 269 -7.43 12.09 14.08
C ILE A 269 -8.86 11.98 14.64
N HIS A 270 -9.55 10.85 14.43
CA HIS A 270 -10.88 10.61 15.01
C HIS A 270 -10.85 10.29 16.52
N GLN A 271 -9.66 10.10 17.10
CA GLN A 271 -9.44 9.91 18.53
C GLN A 271 -8.73 11.11 19.18
N GLY A 272 -8.68 12.26 18.50
CA GLY A 272 -7.98 13.46 18.98
C GLY A 272 -6.46 13.37 18.87
N ILE A 273 -5.92 12.49 18.02
CA ILE A 273 -4.47 12.25 17.90
C ILE A 273 -3.96 12.65 16.51
N VAL A 274 -2.90 13.47 16.48
CA VAL A 274 -2.09 13.73 15.28
C VAL A 274 -0.69 13.16 15.53
N MET A 275 -0.13 12.39 14.59
CA MET A 275 1.24 11.87 14.69
C MET A 275 2.12 12.37 13.54
N GLN A 276 3.26 12.97 13.84
CA GLN A 276 4.23 13.49 12.87
C GLN A 276 5.63 12.95 13.17
N ASN A 277 6.44 12.68 12.15
CA ASN A 277 7.82 12.19 12.31
C ASN A 277 8.82 13.35 12.51
N VAL A 278 9.90 13.15 13.26
CA VAL A 278 10.88 14.21 13.60
C VAL A 278 11.46 14.95 12.39
N ALA A 279 11.90 14.24 11.35
CA ALA A 279 12.40 14.89 10.12
C ALA A 279 11.29 15.68 9.41
N SER A 280 10.02 15.27 9.56
CA SER A 280 8.88 16.00 9.05
C SER A 280 8.53 17.25 9.87
N CYS A 281 8.95 17.33 11.15
CA CYS A 281 8.88 18.56 11.95
C CYS A 281 9.99 19.54 11.53
N PHE A 282 11.23 19.05 11.38
CA PHE A 282 12.35 19.82 10.83
C PHE A 282 11.98 20.48 9.48
N ALA A 283 11.38 19.71 8.55
CA ALA A 283 10.96 20.24 7.26
C ALA A 283 9.82 21.29 7.34
N ILE A 284 8.98 21.28 8.39
CA ILE A 284 7.96 22.31 8.61
C ILE A 284 8.64 23.63 9.01
N ALA A 285 9.64 23.60 9.89
CA ALA A 285 10.39 24.79 10.28
C ALA A 285 11.15 25.40 9.08
N GLU A 286 11.91 24.59 8.34
CA GLU A 286 12.61 25.03 7.11
C GLU A 286 11.66 25.73 6.12
N ALA A 287 10.43 25.21 5.94
CA ALA A 287 9.44 25.77 5.02
C ALA A 287 8.76 27.06 5.54
N VAL A 288 8.39 27.09 6.82
CA VAL A 288 7.62 28.20 7.38
C VAL A 288 8.53 29.39 7.71
N ILE A 289 9.66 29.12 8.36
CA ILE A 289 10.62 30.12 8.84
C ILE A 289 11.60 30.48 7.72
N HIS A 290 12.31 29.51 7.14
CA HIS A 290 13.42 29.75 6.20
C HIS A 290 13.02 29.75 4.70
N ASP A 291 11.72 29.68 4.39
CA ASP A 291 11.16 29.55 3.02
C ASP A 291 11.92 28.53 2.15
N THR A 292 12.29 27.41 2.78
CA THR A 292 13.11 26.36 2.20
C THR A 292 12.23 25.13 1.95
N PRO A 293 11.87 24.84 0.68
CA PRO A 293 11.03 23.70 0.34
C PRO A 293 11.73 22.36 0.61
N LEU A 294 10.99 21.26 0.59
CA LEU A 294 11.53 19.92 0.84
C LEU A 294 12.38 19.42 -0.35
N ILE A 295 13.64 19.85 -0.38
CA ILE A 295 14.64 19.60 -1.44
C ILE A 295 15.81 18.70 -1.03
N LYS A 296 16.04 18.52 0.27
CA LYS A 296 17.10 17.68 0.85
C LYS A 296 16.51 16.85 2.00
N ARG A 297 17.13 15.71 2.32
CA ARG A 297 16.88 15.00 3.59
C ARG A 297 18.12 14.25 4.06
N VAL A 298 18.13 13.87 5.34
CA VAL A 298 19.11 12.92 5.86
C VAL A 298 18.76 11.51 5.36
N VAL A 299 19.78 10.78 4.91
CA VAL A 299 19.72 9.37 4.49
C VAL A 299 20.85 8.62 5.18
N THR A 300 20.53 7.50 5.85
CA THR A 300 21.54 6.59 6.39
C THR A 300 22.08 5.68 5.29
N VAL A 301 23.39 5.70 5.04
CA VAL A 301 24.06 4.83 4.07
C VAL A 301 24.93 3.84 4.86
N SER A 302 24.49 2.58 4.97
CA SER A 302 24.99 1.66 6.00
C SER A 302 25.08 0.20 5.53
N GLY A 303 25.56 -0.69 6.39
CA GLY A 303 25.90 -2.10 6.10
C GLY A 303 27.41 -2.33 5.99
N GLN A 304 27.86 -3.56 6.24
CA GLN A 304 29.28 -3.94 6.20
C GLN A 304 29.81 -4.11 4.76
N GLY A 305 28.98 -3.86 3.74
CA GLY A 305 29.38 -3.78 2.35
C GLY A 305 30.06 -2.47 1.95
N LEU A 306 30.18 -1.51 2.87
CA LEU A 306 30.82 -0.21 2.67
C LEU A 306 32.06 -0.09 3.57
N GLU A 307 33.11 0.57 3.09
CA GLU A 307 34.30 0.89 3.89
C GLU A 307 34.04 2.10 4.80
N LYS A 308 33.16 3.04 4.39
CA LYS A 308 32.82 4.25 5.15
C LYS A 308 31.29 4.48 5.25
N PRO A 309 30.53 3.58 5.91
CA PRO A 309 29.13 3.82 6.29
C PRO A 309 28.94 5.20 6.92
N GLN A 310 27.89 5.93 6.53
CA GLN A 310 27.70 7.32 6.94
C GLN A 310 26.26 7.82 6.77
N ASN A 311 25.83 8.79 7.59
CA ASN A 311 24.63 9.59 7.33
C ASN A 311 24.96 10.80 6.45
N VAL A 312 24.15 11.05 5.42
CA VAL A 312 24.38 12.15 4.47
C VAL A 312 23.15 13.00 4.23
N TRP A 313 23.37 14.31 4.05
CA TRP A 313 22.40 15.22 3.45
C TRP A 313 22.35 15.00 1.95
N ALA A 314 21.41 14.17 1.50
CA ALA A 314 21.16 13.91 0.08
C ALA A 314 20.12 14.89 -0.48
N ALA A 315 20.31 15.31 -1.73
CA ALA A 315 19.28 16.03 -2.47
C ALA A 315 18.17 15.07 -2.91
N ILE A 316 16.94 15.56 -3.01
CA ILE A 316 15.84 14.80 -3.62
C ILE A 316 16.17 14.61 -5.10
N GLY A 317 16.17 13.36 -5.57
CA GLY A 317 16.58 13.00 -6.92
C GLY A 317 18.04 12.56 -7.08
N THR A 318 18.87 12.60 -6.03
CA THR A 318 20.20 11.98 -6.05
C THR A 318 20.07 10.48 -6.36
N PRO A 319 20.76 9.94 -7.39
CA PRO A 319 20.84 8.51 -7.63
C PRO A 319 21.53 7.77 -6.47
N VAL A 320 21.02 6.59 -6.09
CA VAL A 320 21.57 5.79 -4.98
C VAL A 320 23.06 5.45 -5.18
N LYS A 321 23.50 5.30 -6.43
CA LYS A 321 24.90 5.16 -6.83
C LYS A 321 25.84 6.19 -6.20
N ASP A 322 25.44 7.46 -6.15
CA ASP A 322 26.31 8.54 -5.65
C ASP A 322 26.47 8.49 -4.13
N LEU A 323 25.42 8.11 -3.39
CA LEU A 323 25.49 7.83 -1.95
C LEU A 323 26.45 6.67 -1.65
N ILE A 324 26.39 5.60 -2.45
CA ILE A 324 27.28 4.44 -2.30
C ILE A 324 28.72 4.84 -2.61
N THR A 325 28.94 5.56 -3.72
CA THR A 325 30.26 6.05 -4.13
C THR A 325 30.94 6.88 -3.04
N GLN A 326 30.22 7.83 -2.44
CA GLN A 326 30.77 8.65 -1.35
C GLN A 326 31.08 7.84 -0.07
N CYS A 327 30.34 6.75 0.18
CA CYS A 327 30.57 5.87 1.33
C CYS A 327 31.59 4.75 1.07
N LEU A 328 32.22 4.74 -0.11
CA LEU A 328 33.19 3.75 -0.60
C LEU A 328 32.68 2.30 -0.54
N PRO A 329 32.16 1.71 -1.64
CA PRO A 329 31.79 0.31 -1.66
C PRO A 329 33.04 -0.58 -1.48
N ALA A 330 32.94 -1.58 -0.61
CA ALA A 330 34.02 -2.54 -0.42
C ALA A 330 34.27 -3.35 -1.71
N LYS A 331 35.52 -3.77 -1.93
CA LYS A 331 35.92 -4.52 -3.13
C LYS A 331 35.32 -5.94 -3.16
N VAL A 332 34.12 -6.08 -3.72
CA VAL A 332 33.46 -7.38 -3.92
C VAL A 332 34.01 -8.08 -5.16
N ASN A 333 34.67 -9.23 -4.97
CA ASN A 333 35.14 -10.06 -6.07
C ASN A 333 33.99 -10.86 -6.70
N GLY A 334 33.56 -10.48 -7.91
CA GLY A 334 32.82 -11.37 -8.82
C GLY A 334 31.30 -11.50 -8.62
N SER A 335 30.68 -10.75 -7.71
CA SER A 335 29.21 -10.67 -7.61
C SER A 335 28.73 -9.23 -7.49
N GLN A 336 27.61 -8.91 -8.13
CA GLN A 336 26.96 -7.61 -7.97
C GLN A 336 26.42 -7.49 -6.55
N GLN A 337 26.85 -6.43 -5.85
CA GLN A 337 26.46 -6.17 -4.47
C GLN A 337 24.97 -5.83 -4.38
N ALA A 338 24.25 -6.46 -3.45
CA ALA A 338 22.84 -6.13 -3.23
C ALA A 338 22.72 -4.75 -2.57
N VAL A 339 21.75 -3.95 -3.02
CA VAL A 339 21.42 -2.65 -2.45
C VAL A 339 19.96 -2.68 -2.04
N ILE A 340 19.66 -2.29 -0.80
CA ILE A 340 18.32 -2.30 -0.20
C ILE A 340 17.91 -0.85 0.09
N MET A 341 16.72 -0.45 -0.36
CA MET A 341 16.08 0.80 0.05
C MET A 341 15.29 0.56 1.33
N GLY A 342 15.55 1.37 2.35
CA GLY A 342 15.11 1.13 3.73
C GLY A 342 16.02 0.16 4.50
N GLY A 343 15.59 -0.25 5.69
CA GLY A 343 16.31 -1.22 6.53
C GLY A 343 15.94 -2.68 6.24
N PRO A 344 16.47 -3.62 7.05
CA PRO A 344 16.42 -5.06 6.75
C PRO A 344 15.05 -5.72 7.01
N MET A 345 14.11 -5.06 7.71
CA MET A 345 12.81 -5.64 8.08
C MET A 345 11.69 -5.18 7.14
N MET A 346 11.69 -3.89 6.77
CA MET A 346 10.66 -3.29 5.89
C MET A 346 11.14 -3.01 4.46
N GLY A 347 12.44 -2.95 4.21
CA GLY A 347 13.00 -2.55 2.92
C GLY A 347 12.72 -3.51 1.75
N PHE A 348 13.40 -3.21 0.64
CA PHE A 348 13.38 -4.04 -0.58
C PHE A 348 14.66 -3.83 -1.38
N THR A 349 15.13 -4.89 -2.04
CA THR A 349 16.28 -4.82 -2.95
C THR A 349 15.96 -3.97 -4.18
N LEU A 350 16.87 -3.08 -4.56
CA LEU A 350 16.77 -2.26 -5.77
C LEU A 350 17.23 -3.06 -7.00
N PRO A 351 16.58 -2.89 -8.17
CA PRO A 351 17.03 -3.49 -9.43
C PRO A 351 18.22 -2.75 -10.06
N THR A 352 18.46 -1.50 -9.66
CA THR A 352 19.61 -0.67 -10.06
C THR A 352 19.87 0.40 -9.01
N ASP A 353 21.14 0.75 -8.86
CA ASP A 353 21.69 1.88 -8.12
C ASP A 353 21.34 3.25 -8.74
N MET A 354 20.89 3.30 -9.99
CA MET A 354 20.39 4.54 -10.63
C MET A 354 19.02 5.00 -10.12
N VAL A 355 18.37 4.22 -9.23
CA VAL A 355 17.13 4.65 -8.57
C VAL A 355 17.39 5.89 -7.70
N PRO A 356 16.54 6.94 -7.78
CA PRO A 356 16.73 8.15 -7.00
C PRO A 356 16.22 8.07 -5.55
N VAL A 357 16.87 8.84 -4.67
CA VAL A 357 16.38 9.24 -3.34
C VAL A 357 15.13 10.13 -3.50
N VAL A 358 14.05 9.80 -2.80
CA VAL A 358 12.81 10.58 -2.76
C VAL A 358 12.48 11.05 -1.34
N LYS A 359 11.44 11.88 -1.17
CA LYS A 359 11.01 12.43 0.13
C LYS A 359 10.90 11.37 1.25
N THR A 360 10.58 10.12 0.91
CA THR A 360 10.40 9.00 1.84
C THR A 360 11.62 8.07 2.00
N SER A 361 12.72 8.30 1.28
CA SER A 361 13.94 7.46 1.32
C SER A 361 14.80 7.75 2.55
N ASN A 362 14.63 7.00 3.64
CA ASN A 362 15.37 7.23 4.89
C ASN A 362 16.72 6.49 4.98
N CYS A 363 16.90 5.37 4.26
CA CYS A 363 18.12 4.56 4.32
C CYS A 363 18.42 3.87 2.98
N VAL A 364 19.72 3.74 2.69
CA VAL A 364 20.30 2.83 1.70
C VAL A 364 21.17 1.84 2.47
N LEU A 365 20.74 0.59 2.53
CA LEU A 365 21.47 -0.50 3.17
C LEU A 365 22.22 -1.32 2.10
N VAL A 366 23.55 -1.38 2.23
CA VAL A 366 24.47 -2.09 1.34
C VAL A 366 25.16 -3.19 2.15
N PRO A 367 24.49 -4.35 2.32
CA PRO A 367 25.00 -5.41 3.16
C PRO A 367 26.15 -6.17 2.51
N ALA A 368 27.03 -6.72 3.34
CA ALA A 368 28.00 -7.73 2.95
C ALA A 368 27.34 -9.12 2.77
N SER A 369 28.00 -10.01 2.05
CA SER A 369 27.47 -11.34 1.72
C SER A 369 27.17 -12.25 2.93
N HIS A 370 27.71 -11.95 4.11
CA HIS A 370 27.40 -12.65 5.37
C HIS A 370 26.28 -12.00 6.18
N GLU A 371 25.94 -10.73 5.94
CA GLU A 371 24.74 -10.08 6.50
C GLU A 371 23.47 -10.57 5.76
N LEU A 372 23.62 -10.96 4.48
CA LEU A 372 22.58 -11.58 3.68
C LEU A 372 22.48 -13.10 3.94
N ASN A 373 21.35 -13.55 4.46
CA ASN A 373 21.06 -14.97 4.73
C ASN A 373 20.70 -15.77 3.44
N LEU A 374 21.49 -15.63 2.37
CA LEU A 374 21.22 -16.20 1.03
C LEU A 374 21.13 -17.73 1.00
N ASN A 375 21.72 -18.41 1.99
CA ASN A 375 21.70 -19.87 2.09
C ASN A 375 20.39 -20.43 2.68
N ASN A 376 19.57 -19.59 3.31
CA ASN A 376 18.36 -20.01 4.02
C ASN A 376 17.19 -20.13 3.04
N LYS A 377 17.07 -21.31 2.41
CA LYS A 377 15.93 -21.66 1.56
C LYS A 377 14.66 -21.80 2.39
N GLU A 378 13.54 -21.35 1.85
CA GLU A 378 12.22 -21.62 2.42
C GLU A 378 11.98 -23.13 2.51
N VAL A 379 11.51 -23.59 3.68
CA VAL A 379 11.05 -24.97 3.92
C VAL A 379 9.61 -24.96 4.45
N GLU A 380 9.02 -26.14 4.63
CA GLU A 380 7.61 -26.26 5.03
C GLU A 380 7.33 -25.71 6.44
N CYS A 381 6.11 -25.23 6.64
CA CYS A 381 5.69 -24.59 7.90
C CYS A 381 5.47 -25.62 9.01
N ILE A 382 6.38 -25.66 9.99
CA ILE A 382 6.29 -26.57 11.16
C ILE A 382 5.25 -26.15 12.22
N ARG A 383 4.44 -25.11 11.95
CA ARG A 383 3.34 -24.62 12.80
C ARG A 383 3.72 -24.18 14.23
N CYS A 384 4.97 -23.79 14.45
CA CYS A 384 5.59 -23.41 15.74
C CYS A 384 4.94 -22.27 16.56
N GLY A 385 3.87 -21.62 16.10
CA GLY A 385 3.18 -20.54 16.84
C GLY A 385 3.86 -19.17 16.74
N GLN A 386 5.17 -19.10 17.02
CA GLN A 386 6.04 -17.91 17.12
C GLN A 386 5.64 -16.69 16.27
N CYS A 387 5.41 -16.89 14.97
CA CYS A 387 5.04 -15.82 14.04
C CYS A 387 3.77 -15.04 14.43
N ALA A 388 2.82 -15.65 15.13
CA ALA A 388 1.63 -15.01 15.68
C ALA A 388 1.91 -14.28 17.00
N GLU A 389 2.73 -14.87 17.88
CA GLU A 389 3.10 -14.30 19.18
C GLU A 389 3.82 -12.95 19.05
N VAL A 390 4.65 -12.81 18.01
CA VAL A 390 5.36 -11.55 17.70
C VAL A 390 4.57 -10.59 16.82
N CYS A 391 3.32 -10.90 16.43
CA CYS A 391 2.59 -10.09 15.45
C CYS A 391 2.01 -8.80 16.08
N PRO A 392 2.53 -7.60 15.76
CA PRO A 392 2.10 -6.37 16.42
C PRO A 392 0.67 -5.93 16.06
N SER A 393 0.06 -6.57 15.06
CA SER A 393 -1.35 -6.40 14.67
C SER A 393 -2.27 -7.51 15.23
N LYS A 394 -1.78 -8.46 16.05
CA LYS A 394 -2.54 -9.61 16.59
C LYS A 394 -3.23 -10.48 15.50
N LEU A 395 -2.62 -10.60 14.32
CA LEU A 395 -3.13 -11.41 13.22
C LEU A 395 -2.72 -12.89 13.35
N LEU A 396 -3.15 -13.73 12.39
CA LEU A 396 -2.76 -15.14 12.29
C LEU A 396 -1.90 -15.38 11.02
N PRO A 397 -0.56 -15.15 11.07
CA PRO A 397 0.30 -15.29 9.90
C PRO A 397 0.28 -16.66 9.23
N GLN A 398 0.14 -17.75 9.99
CA GLN A 398 0.05 -19.11 9.41
C GLN A 398 -1.17 -19.24 8.47
N GLU A 399 -2.34 -18.79 8.91
CA GLU A 399 -3.56 -18.84 8.10
C GLU A 399 -3.52 -17.86 6.92
N LEU A 400 -2.97 -16.66 7.12
CA LEU A 400 -2.74 -15.70 6.04
C LEU A 400 -1.78 -16.27 4.99
N GLN A 401 -0.71 -16.95 5.39
CA GLN A 401 0.26 -17.56 4.48
C GLN A 401 -0.35 -18.70 3.66
N TRP A 402 -1.15 -19.58 4.28
CA TRP A 402 -1.85 -20.65 3.55
C TRP A 402 -2.88 -20.07 2.58
N SER A 403 -3.66 -19.08 3.02
CA SER A 403 -4.68 -18.42 2.18
C SER A 403 -4.04 -17.64 1.03
N ALA A 404 -2.86 -17.03 1.23
CA ALA A 404 -2.09 -16.34 0.19
C ALA A 404 -1.49 -17.32 -0.83
N LYS A 405 -0.88 -18.44 -0.41
CA LYS A 405 -0.41 -19.47 -1.35
C LYS A 405 -1.56 -20.11 -2.15
N ALA A 406 -2.74 -20.26 -1.53
CA ALA A 406 -3.95 -20.75 -2.19
C ALA A 406 -4.68 -19.68 -3.04
N LYS A 407 -4.23 -18.42 -3.02
CA LYS A 407 -4.90 -17.24 -3.62
C LYS A 407 -6.37 -17.06 -3.21
N ASP A 408 -6.73 -17.48 -1.99
CA ASP A 408 -8.06 -17.25 -1.41
C ASP A 408 -8.19 -15.81 -0.92
N HIS A 409 -8.42 -14.91 -1.88
CA HIS A 409 -8.67 -13.48 -1.64
C HIS A 409 -9.86 -13.22 -0.69
N SER A 410 -10.83 -14.13 -0.62
CA SER A 410 -12.00 -14.00 0.24
C SER A 410 -11.65 -14.29 1.70
N LYS A 411 -10.95 -15.41 1.97
CA LYS A 411 -10.46 -15.72 3.32
C LYS A 411 -9.41 -14.71 3.79
N LEU A 412 -8.53 -14.23 2.91
CA LEU A 412 -7.57 -13.17 3.23
C LEU A 412 -8.24 -11.86 3.69
N LYS A 413 -9.37 -11.48 3.09
CA LYS A 413 -10.17 -10.34 3.56
C LYS A 413 -10.80 -10.62 4.92
N ALA A 414 -11.38 -11.80 5.13
CA ALA A 414 -11.96 -12.21 6.41
C ALA A 414 -10.91 -12.29 7.56
N LEU A 415 -9.66 -12.58 7.23
CA LEU A 415 -8.51 -12.57 8.15
C LEU A 415 -7.82 -11.20 8.29
N ASN A 416 -8.44 -10.11 7.80
CA ASN A 416 -7.96 -8.74 7.90
C ASN A 416 -6.51 -8.53 7.39
N LEU A 417 -6.15 -9.13 6.24
CA LEU A 417 -4.82 -8.97 5.60
C LEU A 417 -4.34 -7.50 5.52
N PHE A 418 -5.27 -6.54 5.39
CA PHE A 418 -4.95 -5.11 5.28
C PHE A 418 -4.54 -4.44 6.61
N ASP A 419 -4.77 -5.03 7.78
CA ASP A 419 -4.18 -4.57 9.06
C ASP A 419 -2.74 -5.08 9.28
N CYS A 420 -2.21 -5.90 8.36
CA CYS A 420 -0.80 -6.26 8.37
C CYS A 420 0.03 -5.03 7.96
N ILE A 421 0.93 -4.57 8.82
CA ILE A 421 1.80 -3.41 8.57
C ILE A 421 3.09 -3.74 7.78
N ASP A 422 3.20 -4.95 7.21
CA ASP A 422 4.34 -5.41 6.39
C ASP A 422 5.74 -5.30 7.05
N CYS A 423 5.78 -5.32 8.39
CA CYS A 423 6.95 -5.08 9.23
C CYS A 423 7.99 -6.22 9.30
N GLY A 424 7.84 -7.34 8.62
CA GLY A 424 8.85 -8.42 8.62
C GLY A 424 8.98 -9.27 9.92
N ALA A 425 8.56 -8.77 11.09
CA ALA A 425 8.76 -9.44 12.40
C ALA A 425 8.34 -10.92 12.44
N CYS A 426 7.19 -11.26 11.83
CA CYS A 426 6.71 -12.63 11.74
C CYS A 426 7.57 -13.56 10.85
N ALA A 427 8.27 -13.01 9.85
CA ALA A 427 9.20 -13.75 8.99
C ALA A 427 10.59 -13.87 9.64
N TYR A 428 11.05 -12.82 10.35
CA TYR A 428 12.31 -12.82 11.10
C TYR A 428 12.40 -13.98 12.10
N VAL A 429 11.31 -14.26 12.84
CA VAL A 429 11.27 -15.40 13.79
C VAL A 429 10.92 -16.75 13.15
N CYS A 430 10.80 -16.86 11.83
CA CYS A 430 10.32 -18.08 11.20
C CYS A 430 11.46 -19.13 11.06
N PRO A 431 11.44 -20.26 11.80
CA PRO A 431 12.47 -21.30 11.67
C PRO A 431 12.39 -22.05 10.33
N SER A 432 11.26 -21.94 9.61
CA SER A 432 11.09 -22.44 8.25
C SER A 432 11.58 -21.46 7.17
N HIS A 433 12.10 -20.29 7.54
CA HIS A 433 12.55 -19.21 6.65
C HIS A 433 11.52 -18.79 5.58
N ILE A 434 10.23 -18.86 5.91
CA ILE A 434 9.15 -18.51 4.99
C ILE A 434 9.08 -16.98 4.83
N PRO A 435 9.13 -16.43 3.60
CA PRO A 435 9.06 -14.99 3.35
C PRO A 435 7.60 -14.48 3.45
N LEU A 436 7.02 -14.59 4.64
CA LEU A 436 5.61 -14.32 4.93
C LEU A 436 5.12 -12.98 4.35
N VAL A 437 5.90 -11.91 4.55
CA VAL A 437 5.56 -10.57 4.08
C VAL A 437 5.60 -10.44 2.56
N HIS A 438 6.40 -11.22 1.84
CA HIS A 438 6.36 -11.21 0.36
C HIS A 438 5.03 -11.76 -0.14
N TYR A 439 4.54 -12.87 0.44
CA TYR A 439 3.21 -13.39 0.15
C TYR A 439 2.09 -12.40 0.48
N TYR A 440 2.21 -11.63 1.57
CA TYR A 440 1.22 -10.60 1.93
C TYR A 440 1.26 -9.39 1.00
N ARG A 441 2.44 -8.89 0.64
CA ARG A 441 2.63 -7.79 -0.33
C ARG A 441 2.03 -8.16 -1.69
N ILE A 442 2.31 -9.37 -2.18
CA ILE A 442 1.72 -9.92 -3.42
C ILE A 442 0.19 -10.02 -3.31
N ALA A 443 -0.34 -10.66 -2.26
CA ALA A 443 -1.78 -10.86 -2.11
C ALA A 443 -2.56 -9.53 -1.97
N LYS A 444 -1.99 -8.55 -1.26
CA LYS A 444 -2.54 -7.17 -1.20
C LYS A 444 -2.57 -6.52 -2.58
N ALA A 445 -1.53 -6.70 -3.39
CA ALA A 445 -1.48 -6.17 -4.75
C ALA A 445 -2.51 -6.83 -5.67
N GLU A 446 -2.61 -8.17 -5.66
CA GLU A 446 -3.64 -8.91 -6.43
C GLU A 446 -5.06 -8.46 -6.06
N ILE A 447 -5.37 -8.32 -4.77
CA ILE A 447 -6.70 -7.91 -4.32
C ILE A 447 -7.02 -6.48 -4.78
N ARG A 448 -6.09 -5.53 -4.61
CA ARG A 448 -6.25 -4.13 -5.09
C ARG A 448 -6.40 -4.06 -6.61
N GLN A 449 -5.65 -4.87 -7.35
CA GLN A 449 -5.73 -4.94 -8.82
C GLN A 449 -7.11 -5.47 -9.26
N LYS A 450 -7.62 -6.50 -8.58
CA LYS A 450 -8.97 -7.04 -8.81
C LYS A 450 -10.06 -6.02 -8.49
N GLU A 451 -9.99 -5.35 -7.34
CA GLU A 451 -10.94 -4.27 -6.98
C GLU A 451 -10.93 -3.12 -8.00
N LEU A 452 -9.75 -2.74 -8.50
CA LEU A 452 -9.61 -1.75 -9.57
C LEU A 452 -10.23 -2.23 -10.90
N GLN A 453 -10.14 -3.52 -11.21
CA GLN A 453 -10.78 -4.12 -12.38
C GLN A 453 -12.31 -4.19 -12.22
N ASP A 454 -12.81 -4.61 -11.06
CA ASP A 454 -14.24 -4.67 -10.73
C ASP A 454 -14.88 -3.28 -10.82
N LEU A 455 -14.25 -2.25 -10.23
CA LEU A 455 -14.69 -0.84 -10.34
C LEU A 455 -14.64 -0.30 -11.78
N LYS A 456 -13.69 -0.76 -12.61
CA LYS A 456 -13.65 -0.42 -14.05
C LYS A 456 -14.77 -1.13 -14.82
N ALA A 457 -15.05 -2.39 -14.50
CA ALA A 457 -16.13 -3.17 -15.11
C ALA A 457 -17.51 -2.61 -14.75
N GLU A 458 -17.74 -2.22 -13.49
CA GLU A 458 -18.97 -1.55 -13.05
C GLU A 458 -19.17 -0.20 -13.76
N LYS A 459 -18.13 0.64 -13.82
CA LYS A 459 -18.18 1.91 -14.57
C LYS A 459 -18.40 1.69 -16.07
N ALA A 460 -17.89 0.61 -16.66
CA ALA A 460 -18.16 0.23 -18.04
C ALA A 460 -19.61 -0.25 -18.24
N LYS A 461 -20.13 -1.08 -17.32
CA LYS A 461 -21.53 -1.55 -17.31
C LYS A 461 -22.52 -0.39 -17.21
N SER A 462 -22.32 0.52 -16.26
CA SER A 462 -23.12 1.74 -16.11
C SER A 462 -23.13 2.60 -17.38
N ARG A 463 -21.97 2.79 -18.03
CA ARG A 463 -21.87 3.50 -19.32
C ARG A 463 -22.59 2.76 -20.46
N PHE A 464 -22.57 1.44 -20.48
CA PHE A 464 -23.28 0.62 -21.46
C PHE A 464 -24.80 0.68 -21.26
N GLU A 465 -25.28 0.56 -20.02
CA GLU A 465 -26.70 0.64 -19.67
C GLU A 465 -27.27 2.04 -19.96
N ALA A 466 -26.55 3.10 -19.61
CA ALA A 466 -26.91 4.48 -19.96
C ALA A 466 -26.98 4.69 -21.49
N ARG A 467 -26.04 4.09 -22.25
CA ARG A 467 -26.08 4.13 -23.73
C ARG A 467 -27.29 3.35 -24.28
N LYS A 468 -27.60 2.17 -23.74
CA LYS A 468 -28.77 1.35 -24.13
C LYS A 468 -30.07 2.13 -23.87
N ALA A 469 -30.23 2.70 -22.67
CA ALA A 469 -31.40 3.49 -22.29
C ALA A 469 -31.53 4.81 -23.08
N ARG A 470 -30.44 5.34 -23.67
CA ARG A 470 -30.51 6.46 -24.62
C ARG A 470 -30.98 5.99 -26.00
N LEU A 471 -30.37 4.93 -26.55
CA LEU A 471 -30.77 4.35 -27.84
C LEU A 471 -32.23 3.86 -27.84
N GLU A 472 -32.72 3.32 -26.73
CA GLU A 472 -34.11 2.89 -26.59
C GLU A 472 -35.09 4.08 -26.58
N ARG A 473 -34.74 5.20 -25.93
CA ARG A 473 -35.52 6.45 -26.00
C ARG A 473 -35.49 7.08 -27.39
N GLU A 474 -34.31 7.11 -28.03
CA GLU A 474 -34.16 7.56 -29.43
C GLU A 474 -35.02 6.70 -30.38
N LYS A 475 -35.08 5.38 -30.16
CA LYS A 475 -35.95 4.45 -30.89
C LYS A 475 -37.45 4.74 -30.62
N LYS A 476 -37.88 4.76 -29.35
CA LYS A 476 -39.28 5.00 -28.96
C LYS A 476 -39.80 6.35 -29.47
N ALA A 477 -39.01 7.41 -29.37
CA ALA A 477 -39.37 8.73 -29.91
C ALA A 477 -39.46 8.73 -31.45
N ARG A 478 -38.63 7.94 -32.15
CA ARG A 478 -38.73 7.76 -33.61
C ARG A 478 -39.98 6.97 -34.01
N GLU A 479 -40.32 5.92 -33.26
CA GLU A 479 -41.52 5.11 -33.46
C GLU A 479 -42.79 5.92 -33.18
N GLU A 480 -42.82 6.70 -32.10
CA GLU A 480 -43.91 7.63 -31.78
C GLU A 480 -44.06 8.73 -32.85
N LYS A 481 -42.95 9.31 -33.31
CA LYS A 481 -42.97 10.30 -34.42
C LYS A 481 -43.47 9.68 -35.72
N GLN A 482 -43.15 8.41 -36.00
CA GLN A 482 -43.72 7.68 -37.14
C GLN A 482 -45.21 7.37 -36.94
N ARG A 483 -45.65 7.01 -35.72
CA ARG A 483 -47.05 6.75 -35.40
C ARG A 483 -47.91 8.01 -35.54
N LYS A 484 -47.50 9.13 -34.94
CA LYS A 484 -48.19 10.43 -35.10
C LYS A 484 -48.22 10.87 -36.57
N ALA A 485 -47.17 10.60 -37.35
CA ALA A 485 -47.15 10.90 -38.78
C ALA A 485 -48.05 9.98 -39.63
N SER A 486 -48.24 8.70 -39.26
CA SER A 486 -49.18 7.80 -39.96
C SER A 486 -50.63 8.03 -39.53
N GLU A 487 -50.86 8.35 -38.24
CA GLU A 487 -52.15 8.81 -37.69
C GLU A 487 -52.60 10.09 -38.38
N ALA A 488 -51.74 11.12 -38.49
CA ALA A 488 -52.05 12.36 -39.21
C ALA A 488 -52.34 12.13 -40.71
N ARG A 489 -51.58 11.26 -41.39
CA ARG A 489 -51.86 10.88 -42.78
C ARG A 489 -53.20 10.15 -42.93
N ARG A 490 -53.54 9.27 -41.99
CA ARG A 490 -54.83 8.54 -41.98
C ARG A 490 -56.00 9.48 -41.67
N ALA A 491 -55.81 10.47 -40.79
CA ALA A 491 -56.79 11.53 -40.55
C ALA A 491 -57.01 12.39 -41.79
N ALA A 492 -55.94 12.83 -42.48
CA ALA A 492 -56.05 13.58 -43.73
C ALA A 492 -56.72 12.78 -44.87
N MET A 493 -56.59 11.44 -44.89
CA MET A 493 -57.33 10.57 -45.81
C MET A 493 -58.80 10.37 -45.41
N ASN A 494 -59.18 10.64 -44.16
CA ASN A 494 -60.52 10.42 -43.62
C ASN A 494 -61.33 11.71 -43.40
N ALA A 495 -60.71 12.89 -43.49
CA ALA A 495 -61.43 14.16 -43.54
C ALA A 495 -62.23 14.24 -44.86
N ASP A 496 -63.51 14.61 -44.76
CA ASP A 496 -64.41 14.68 -45.90
C ASP A 496 -64.32 16.05 -46.60
N SER A 497 -63.14 16.34 -47.14
CA SER A 497 -62.86 17.49 -47.99
C SER A 497 -62.29 17.03 -49.33
N GLY A 498 -62.35 17.89 -50.36
CA GLY A 498 -62.01 17.52 -51.74
C GLY A 498 -60.59 16.94 -51.92
N GLU A 499 -59.65 17.30 -51.06
CA GLU A 499 -58.27 16.75 -51.08
C GLU A 499 -58.19 15.30 -50.60
N GLY A 500 -59.07 14.88 -49.67
CA GLY A 500 -59.13 13.50 -49.16
C GLY A 500 -59.50 12.49 -50.24
N ALA A 501 -60.35 12.88 -51.19
CA ALA A 501 -60.69 12.07 -52.38
C ALA A 501 -59.48 11.91 -53.32
N SER A 502 -58.71 12.98 -53.54
CA SER A 502 -57.48 12.95 -54.34
C SER A 502 -56.42 12.00 -53.74
N ALA A 503 -56.21 12.07 -52.42
CA ALA A 503 -55.27 11.20 -51.70
C ALA A 503 -55.65 9.71 -51.80
N LYS A 504 -56.95 9.37 -51.68
CA LYS A 504 -57.45 8.00 -51.86
C LYS A 504 -57.20 7.47 -53.28
N SER A 505 -57.44 8.29 -54.31
CA SER A 505 -57.18 7.95 -55.71
C SER A 505 -55.69 7.66 -55.98
N ALA A 506 -54.79 8.52 -55.48
CA ALA A 506 -53.34 8.36 -55.67
C ALA A 506 -52.79 7.03 -55.07
N VAL A 507 -53.30 6.59 -53.92
CA VAL A 507 -52.89 5.32 -53.30
C VAL A 507 -53.41 4.11 -54.08
N ALA A 508 -54.65 4.17 -54.60
CA ALA A 508 -55.19 3.13 -55.48
C ALA A 508 -54.35 2.98 -56.77
N ALA A 509 -53.97 4.10 -57.40
CA ALA A 509 -53.10 4.10 -58.57
C ALA A 509 -51.69 3.53 -58.28
N ALA A 510 -51.13 3.77 -57.09
CA ALA A 510 -49.86 3.18 -56.67
C ALA A 510 -49.95 1.66 -56.46
N LEU A 511 -51.02 1.17 -55.81
CA LEU A 511 -51.26 -0.27 -55.62
C LEU A 511 -51.50 -0.99 -56.96
N ALA A 512 -52.21 -0.37 -57.91
CA ALA A 512 -52.36 -0.88 -59.27
C ALA A 512 -51.01 -1.05 -59.98
N ARG A 513 -50.11 -0.06 -59.88
CA ARG A 513 -48.74 -0.12 -60.45
C ARG A 513 -47.87 -1.22 -59.82
N VAL A 514 -48.05 -1.53 -58.52
CA VAL A 514 -47.35 -2.64 -57.86
C VAL A 514 -47.94 -3.99 -58.25
N LYS A 515 -49.27 -4.13 -58.38
CA LYS A 515 -49.89 -5.34 -58.95
C LYS A 515 -49.43 -5.59 -60.39
N ALA A 516 -49.41 -4.56 -61.23
CA ALA A 516 -48.90 -4.66 -62.61
C ALA A 516 -47.44 -5.14 -62.66
N LYS A 517 -46.56 -4.59 -61.79
CA LYS A 517 -45.16 -5.04 -61.71
C LYS A 517 -44.98 -6.46 -61.18
N LYS A 518 -45.89 -6.98 -60.34
CA LYS A 518 -45.89 -8.40 -59.95
C LYS A 518 -46.39 -9.31 -61.08
N ALA A 519 -47.44 -8.91 -61.78
CA ALA A 519 -47.92 -9.65 -62.95
C ALA A 519 -46.88 -9.72 -64.08
N GLN A 520 -46.04 -8.68 -64.24
CA GLN A 520 -44.90 -8.67 -65.15
C GLN A 520 -43.66 -9.46 -64.67
N SER A 521 -43.70 -10.14 -63.50
CA SER A 521 -42.55 -10.87 -62.95
C SER A 521 -42.73 -12.39 -62.84
N GLU A 522 -43.85 -12.94 -63.31
CA GLU A 522 -44.14 -14.39 -63.31
C GLU A 522 -44.37 -14.93 -64.74
N GLY A 523 -43.93 -14.19 -65.77
CA GLY A 523 -44.04 -14.55 -67.19
C GLY A 523 -42.69 -14.61 -67.91
N THR A 524 -42.50 -15.70 -68.66
CA THR A 524 -41.43 -16.00 -69.63
C THR A 524 -40.11 -16.55 -69.08
N THR A 525 -39.88 -17.83 -69.40
CA THR A 525 -38.59 -18.53 -69.33
C THR A 525 -38.14 -18.85 -70.77
N GLU A 526 -36.83 -19.13 -70.94
CA GLU A 526 -36.18 -19.78 -72.10
C GLU A 526 -35.67 -18.94 -73.29
N ALA A 527 -34.56 -19.47 -73.85
CA ALA A 527 -33.99 -19.31 -75.21
C ALA A 527 -33.10 -18.09 -75.61
N ALA A 528 -31.78 -18.35 -75.55
CA ALA A 528 -30.80 -18.23 -76.66
C ALA A 528 -30.33 -16.86 -77.22
N THR A 529 -29.10 -16.49 -76.83
CA THR A 529 -27.94 -16.07 -77.67
C THR A 529 -28.14 -15.35 -79.02
N GLU A 530 -27.61 -14.11 -79.12
CA GLU A 530 -26.40 -13.81 -79.90
C GLU A 530 -25.74 -12.47 -79.45
N ALA A 531 -24.76 -11.92 -80.18
CA ALA A 531 -23.69 -11.08 -79.57
C ALA A 531 -23.34 -9.74 -80.26
N ILE A 532 -22.55 -8.93 -79.52
CA ILE A 532 -21.67 -7.80 -79.94
C ILE A 532 -22.25 -6.36 -79.96
N ALA A 533 -21.53 -5.49 -79.23
CA ALA A 533 -21.32 -4.03 -79.35
C ALA A 533 -22.30 -2.96 -78.77
N THR A 534 -21.64 -2.03 -78.03
CA THR A 534 -21.91 -0.58 -77.83
C THR A 534 -23.10 -0.05 -77.01
N GLN A 535 -22.76 0.36 -75.76
CA GLN A 535 -23.15 1.61 -75.05
C GLN A 535 -24.67 1.94 -74.89
N THR A 536 -25.23 2.09 -73.69
CA THR A 536 -24.82 3.03 -72.61
C THR A 536 -25.25 2.55 -71.21
N ALA A 537 -25.00 3.33 -70.14
CA ALA A 537 -24.82 2.81 -68.78
C ALA A 537 -25.86 3.24 -67.72
N SER A 538 -25.84 2.55 -66.57
CA SER A 538 -26.15 3.16 -65.25
C SER A 538 -25.19 2.65 -64.15
N PRO A 539 -24.71 3.48 -63.20
CA PRO A 539 -23.39 3.26 -62.60
C PRO A 539 -23.36 2.79 -61.13
N GLU A 540 -24.49 2.77 -60.42
CA GLU A 540 -24.47 2.81 -58.95
C GLU A 540 -24.19 1.46 -58.27
N LYS A 541 -24.74 0.35 -58.80
CA LYS A 541 -24.61 -0.97 -58.15
C LYS A 541 -23.18 -1.53 -58.19
N SER A 542 -22.36 -1.16 -59.18
CA SER A 542 -20.96 -1.65 -59.25
C SER A 542 -20.05 -0.97 -58.21
N ARG A 543 -20.26 0.32 -57.91
CA ARG A 543 -19.46 1.07 -56.91
C ARG A 543 -19.61 0.47 -55.51
N ALA A 544 -20.82 0.04 -55.13
CA ALA A 544 -21.06 -0.60 -53.84
C ALA A 544 -20.36 -1.97 -53.72
N ALA A 545 -20.47 -2.82 -54.75
CA ALA A 545 -19.77 -4.11 -54.78
C ALA A 545 -18.25 -3.95 -54.77
N ALA A 546 -17.72 -3.02 -55.57
CA ALA A 546 -16.29 -2.69 -55.62
C ALA A 546 -15.77 -2.13 -54.29
N ALA A 547 -16.56 -1.31 -53.58
CA ALA A 547 -16.20 -0.81 -52.25
C ALA A 547 -16.11 -1.93 -51.21
N ILE A 548 -17.06 -2.88 -51.21
CA ILE A 548 -17.06 -4.04 -50.30
C ILE A 548 -15.89 -4.99 -50.63
N ALA A 549 -15.61 -5.22 -51.91
CA ALA A 549 -14.46 -6.01 -52.35
C ALA A 549 -13.13 -5.36 -51.91
N ARG A 550 -12.96 -4.04 -52.14
CA ARG A 550 -11.78 -3.28 -51.69
C ARG A 550 -11.65 -3.25 -50.17
N ALA A 551 -12.75 -3.19 -49.42
CA ALA A 551 -12.74 -3.26 -47.96
C ALA A 551 -12.35 -4.65 -47.43
N LYS A 552 -12.79 -5.74 -48.07
CA LYS A 552 -12.31 -7.11 -47.76
C LYS A 552 -10.83 -7.28 -48.12
N ALA A 553 -10.42 -6.88 -49.32
CA ALA A 553 -9.03 -6.97 -49.76
C ALA A 553 -8.08 -6.17 -48.85
N LYS A 554 -8.46 -4.94 -48.45
CA LYS A 554 -7.66 -4.13 -47.53
C LYS A 554 -7.57 -4.73 -46.12
N LYS A 555 -8.61 -5.42 -45.64
CA LYS A 555 -8.54 -6.19 -44.37
C LYS A 555 -7.67 -7.44 -44.48
N ALA A 556 -7.68 -8.15 -45.62
CA ALA A 556 -6.79 -9.29 -45.86
C ALA A 556 -5.32 -8.84 -45.90
N ALA A 557 -5.02 -7.80 -46.69
CA ALA A 557 -3.69 -7.21 -46.76
C ALA A 557 -3.20 -6.70 -45.39
N GLN A 558 -4.06 -6.06 -44.58
CA GLN A 558 -3.69 -5.63 -43.23
C GLN A 558 -3.50 -6.79 -42.24
N ALA A 559 -4.14 -7.94 -42.46
CA ALA A 559 -3.87 -9.15 -41.67
C ALA A 559 -2.52 -9.78 -42.06
N GLN A 560 -2.18 -9.80 -43.34
CA GLN A 560 -0.88 -10.30 -43.83
C GLN A 560 0.27 -9.37 -43.42
N GLN A 561 0.12 -8.06 -43.56
CA GLN A 561 1.11 -7.08 -43.07
C GLN A 561 1.29 -7.13 -41.54
N ALA A 562 0.25 -7.50 -40.77
CA ALA A 562 0.38 -7.74 -39.34
C ALA A 562 1.17 -9.02 -39.00
N SER A 563 1.14 -10.06 -39.85
CA SER A 563 2.05 -11.21 -39.72
C SER A 563 3.47 -10.91 -40.22
N GLU A 564 3.62 -10.10 -41.27
CA GLU A 564 4.93 -9.75 -41.83
C GLU A 564 5.70 -8.77 -40.94
N GLN A 565 5.03 -7.79 -40.30
CA GLN A 565 5.68 -6.98 -39.28
C GLN A 565 6.04 -7.79 -38.02
N ALA A 566 5.34 -8.90 -37.73
CA ALA A 566 5.72 -9.79 -36.64
C ALA A 566 6.97 -10.64 -36.95
N THR A 567 7.30 -10.88 -38.23
CA THR A 567 8.55 -11.56 -38.63
C THR A 567 9.70 -10.57 -38.88
N VAL A 568 9.45 -9.43 -39.54
CA VAL A 568 10.51 -8.44 -39.82
C VAL A 568 11.03 -7.76 -38.54
N SER A 569 10.22 -7.65 -37.48
CA SER A 569 10.70 -7.22 -36.15
C SER A 569 11.62 -8.24 -35.44
N ALA A 570 11.88 -9.41 -36.02
CA ALA A 570 12.87 -10.38 -35.54
C ALA A 570 14.19 -10.36 -36.36
N GLU A 571 14.24 -9.66 -37.50
CA GLU A 571 15.37 -9.68 -38.45
C GLU A 571 16.03 -8.30 -38.62
N THR A 572 16.32 -7.61 -37.51
CA THR A 572 17.28 -6.49 -37.50
C THR A 572 18.02 -6.39 -36.17
N ASN A 573 18.88 -7.38 -35.89
CA ASN A 573 20.07 -7.26 -35.02
C ASN A 573 20.85 -8.58 -34.98
N GLN A 574 21.68 -8.86 -36.00
CA GLN A 574 22.80 -9.80 -35.81
C GLN A 574 23.99 -9.60 -36.78
N SER A 575 24.92 -8.76 -36.34
CA SER A 575 26.37 -8.96 -36.43
C SER A 575 26.89 -8.53 -35.05
N ASP A 576 27.54 -9.36 -34.23
CA ASP A 576 28.35 -10.54 -34.55
C ASP A 576 28.13 -11.79 -33.64
N GLU A 577 28.85 -12.86 -33.97
CA GLU A 577 29.25 -14.04 -33.16
C GLU A 577 28.19 -15.05 -32.62
N THR A 578 28.02 -16.11 -33.43
CA THR A 578 28.15 -17.54 -33.03
C THR A 578 27.34 -18.14 -31.85
N SER A 579 26.12 -18.56 -32.21
CA SER A 579 25.56 -19.91 -31.94
C SER A 579 25.25 -20.35 -30.49
N ALA A 580 23.97 -20.25 -30.08
CA ALA A 580 23.37 -21.11 -29.07
C ALA A 580 21.86 -21.39 -29.31
N ALA A 581 21.45 -22.63 -29.02
CA ALA A 581 20.10 -23.07 -28.63
C ALA A 581 18.83 -22.64 -29.44
N ALA A 582 18.49 -23.43 -30.46
CA ALA A 582 17.13 -23.98 -30.65
C ALA A 582 17.25 -25.36 -31.34
N LYS A 583 16.90 -26.47 -30.67
CA LYS A 583 17.24 -27.83 -31.18
C LYS A 583 16.32 -28.98 -30.74
N ASP A 584 15.14 -28.72 -30.17
CA ASP A 584 14.40 -29.74 -29.43
C ASP A 584 13.84 -30.89 -30.29
N ASP A 585 13.44 -30.66 -31.55
CA ASP A 585 12.97 -31.75 -32.44
C ASP A 585 14.09 -32.68 -32.96
N ARG A 586 15.38 -32.34 -32.75
CA ARG A 586 16.51 -33.21 -33.14
C ARG A 586 17.05 -34.05 -31.98
N VAL A 587 16.57 -33.85 -30.75
CA VAL A 587 17.03 -34.59 -29.56
C VAL A 587 16.38 -35.98 -29.46
N ALA A 588 15.09 -36.10 -29.79
CA ALA A 588 14.34 -37.37 -29.71
C ALA A 588 14.99 -38.49 -30.55
N ALA A 589 15.40 -38.19 -31.78
CA ALA A 589 16.04 -39.16 -32.68
C ALA A 589 17.49 -39.52 -32.27
N ALA A 590 18.18 -38.64 -31.54
CA ALA A 590 19.55 -38.88 -31.06
C ALA A 590 19.59 -39.80 -29.83
N ILE A 591 18.66 -39.63 -28.89
CA ILE A 591 18.59 -40.43 -27.66
C ILE A 591 18.37 -41.92 -27.96
N ALA A 592 17.56 -42.25 -28.98
CA ALA A 592 17.36 -43.63 -29.44
C ALA A 592 18.67 -44.29 -29.92
N ARG A 593 19.52 -43.56 -30.65
CA ARG A 593 20.79 -44.08 -31.19
C ARG A 593 21.93 -44.08 -30.15
N ALA A 594 21.88 -43.20 -29.14
CA ALA A 594 22.83 -43.20 -28.03
C ALA A 594 22.64 -44.41 -27.09
N LYS A 595 21.40 -44.81 -26.78
CA LYS A 595 21.12 -46.00 -25.94
C LYS A 595 21.66 -47.29 -26.56
N ALA A 596 21.55 -47.45 -27.87
CA ALA A 596 22.05 -48.64 -28.59
C ALA A 596 23.58 -48.77 -28.61
N LYS A 597 24.35 -47.69 -28.37
CA LYS A 597 25.82 -47.70 -28.49
C LYS A 597 26.57 -47.65 -27.14
N LYS A 598 25.86 -47.64 -26.01
CA LYS A 598 26.44 -47.62 -24.65
C LYS A 598 26.44 -48.98 -23.94
N LEU A 599 25.90 -50.03 -24.57
CA LEU A 599 25.88 -51.42 -24.08
C LEU A 599 26.99 -52.31 -24.67
N ALA A 600 27.94 -51.73 -25.42
CA ALA A 600 28.93 -52.48 -26.20
C ALA A 600 30.40 -52.01 -26.01
N LYS A 601 30.71 -51.27 -24.94
CA LYS A 601 32.11 -50.92 -24.60
C LYS A 601 32.31 -50.62 -23.11
N ALA A 602 32.37 -51.68 -22.32
CA ALA A 602 32.71 -51.65 -20.89
C ALA A 602 33.34 -53.00 -20.47
N ALA A 603 34.53 -53.30 -21.01
CA ALA A 603 35.37 -54.44 -20.65
C ALA A 603 36.85 -54.06 -20.90
N GLU A 604 37.76 -54.70 -20.16
CA GLU A 604 39.24 -54.54 -20.20
C GLU A 604 39.74 -53.19 -19.60
N ILE A 605 40.46 -53.18 -18.46
CA ILE A 605 41.90 -53.47 -18.20
C ILE A 605 42.81 -52.34 -18.76
N GLY A 606 43.85 -51.82 -18.09
CA GLY A 606 44.38 -52.06 -16.74
C GLY A 606 45.67 -51.24 -16.45
N ASP A 607 46.06 -51.20 -15.17
CA ASP A 607 47.18 -50.54 -14.44
C ASP A 607 48.54 -50.17 -15.12
N SER A 608 49.10 -48.98 -14.74
CA SER A 608 50.53 -48.56 -14.47
C SER A 608 51.75 -48.94 -15.39
N PRO A 609 52.97 -48.34 -15.23
CA PRO A 609 53.38 -46.95 -14.87
C PRO A 609 54.66 -46.38 -15.60
N ALA A 610 55.08 -45.15 -15.21
CA ALA A 610 56.49 -44.65 -15.06
C ALA A 610 57.34 -44.07 -16.24
N ASN A 611 58.45 -43.38 -15.84
CA ASN A 611 59.61 -42.82 -16.57
C ASN A 611 59.45 -41.55 -17.47
N GLN A 612 60.45 -40.63 -17.60
CA GLN A 612 61.62 -40.24 -16.76
C GLN A 612 62.18 -38.84 -17.20
N LYS A 613 63.05 -38.20 -16.37
CA LYS A 613 64.07 -37.09 -16.57
C LYS A 613 64.09 -36.29 -17.90
N GLY A 614 64.44 -34.99 -17.98
CA GLY A 614 65.09 -33.98 -17.10
C GLY A 614 65.47 -32.73 -17.96
N THR A 615 66.41 -31.81 -17.69
CA THR A 615 67.23 -31.40 -16.51
C THR A 615 67.99 -30.07 -16.82
N ALA A 616 68.46 -29.32 -15.79
CA ALA A 616 69.28 -28.07 -15.86
C ALA A 616 68.59 -26.80 -16.43
N GLU A 617 69.00 -25.54 -16.16
CA GLU A 617 70.22 -24.99 -15.50
C GLU A 617 69.94 -23.69 -14.67
N LYS A 618 70.97 -23.10 -14.02
CA LYS A 618 70.98 -21.86 -13.17
C LYS A 618 71.75 -20.72 -13.93
N PRO A 619 72.07 -19.47 -13.43
CA PRO A 619 72.27 -18.96 -12.05
C PRO A 619 71.59 -17.57 -11.72
N GLN A 620 71.46 -17.10 -10.45
CA GLN A 620 72.20 -15.98 -9.74
C GLN A 620 72.15 -14.57 -10.39
N GLN A 621 72.17 -13.41 -9.70
CA GLN A 621 72.12 -13.00 -8.25
C GLN A 621 71.59 -11.52 -8.16
N ALA A 622 70.96 -11.06 -7.05
CA ALA A 622 71.48 -10.12 -6.01
C ALA A 622 72.19 -8.82 -6.53
N GLU A 623 71.94 -7.59 -6.07
CA GLU A 623 72.23 -6.95 -4.75
C GLU A 623 71.75 -5.45 -4.76
N SER A 624 71.77 -4.58 -3.72
CA SER A 624 71.71 -4.66 -2.23
C SER A 624 71.67 -3.25 -1.56
N LYS A 625 71.38 -3.15 -0.23
CA LYS A 625 71.87 -2.14 0.78
C LYS A 625 71.44 -0.64 0.65
N ASN A 626 71.44 0.23 1.69
CA ASN A 626 71.47 0.11 3.18
C ASN A 626 71.04 1.43 3.90
N ASP A 627 70.67 1.31 5.20
CA ASP A 627 70.85 2.23 6.36
C ASP A 627 70.32 3.71 6.31
N THR A 628 70.23 4.52 7.39
CA THR A 628 70.73 4.43 8.80
C THR A 628 69.82 5.21 9.81
N ASP A 629 69.99 4.93 11.13
CA ASP A 629 69.78 5.76 12.35
C ASP A 629 68.54 6.71 12.50
N THR A 630 67.72 6.60 13.56
CA THR A 630 68.08 7.02 14.94
C THR A 630 67.03 6.58 16.00
N ASN A 631 67.46 6.56 17.28
CA ASN A 631 66.68 6.40 18.53
C ASN A 631 67.10 7.58 19.49
N PRO A 632 66.76 7.72 20.81
CA PRO A 632 65.99 6.85 21.72
C PRO A 632 65.02 7.52 22.74
N SER A 633 64.18 6.69 23.39
CA SER A 633 63.98 6.56 24.88
C SER A 633 62.59 5.93 25.18
N ILE A 634 62.37 4.88 25.99
CA ILE A 634 62.93 4.40 27.29
C ILE A 634 62.38 5.25 28.46
N SER A 635 61.87 4.73 29.60
CA SER A 635 61.93 3.39 30.26
C SER A 635 60.53 2.86 30.68
N ALA A 636 60.23 1.56 30.77
CA ALA A 636 60.55 0.54 31.83
C ALA A 636 59.73 0.72 33.14
N GLU A 637 59.41 -0.28 33.98
CA GLU A 637 59.91 -1.66 34.20
C GLU A 637 58.90 -2.41 35.14
N ALA A 638 58.86 -3.73 35.39
CA ALA A 638 59.02 -4.97 34.61
C ALA A 638 58.57 -6.20 35.46
N SER A 639 58.43 -7.41 34.88
CA SER A 639 58.98 -8.66 35.46
C SER A 639 58.72 -9.95 34.62
N HIS A 640 59.80 -10.74 34.49
CA HIS A 640 59.93 -12.17 34.15
C HIS A 640 59.50 -12.81 32.80
N GLU A 641 60.55 -13.31 32.14
CA GLU A 641 60.70 -14.33 31.08
C GLU A 641 60.52 -15.80 31.58
N PRO A 642 60.72 -16.85 30.75
CA PRO A 642 60.40 -17.02 29.31
C PRO A 642 59.79 -18.41 28.96
N ASP A 643 59.22 -18.59 27.76
CA ASP A 643 59.57 -19.73 26.87
C ASP A 643 59.13 -19.48 25.40
N ASN A 644 59.58 -20.33 24.48
CA ASN A 644 59.60 -20.17 23.03
C ASN A 644 58.87 -21.32 22.30
N LYS A 645 57.90 -21.01 21.42
CA LYS A 645 57.83 -21.53 20.02
C LYS A 645 56.60 -21.11 19.22
N GLN A 646 56.86 -20.72 17.97
CA GLN A 646 55.89 -20.75 16.88
C GLN A 646 55.60 -22.21 16.47
N ALA A 647 54.32 -22.63 16.43
CA ALA A 647 53.74 -23.64 15.52
C ALA A 647 52.35 -24.11 16.02
N LYS A 648 51.23 -23.58 15.49
CA LYS A 648 49.91 -24.18 15.79
C LYS A 648 48.73 -23.98 14.81
N ASP A 649 48.93 -23.46 13.61
CA ASP A 649 47.87 -23.41 12.58
C ASP A 649 47.99 -24.51 11.51
N ALA A 650 47.76 -25.76 11.94
CA ALA A 650 47.71 -26.93 11.04
C ALA A 650 46.76 -28.05 11.52
N SER A 651 45.92 -27.82 12.55
CA SER A 651 45.33 -28.94 13.34
C SER A 651 43.79 -29.01 13.39
N LYS A 652 43.03 -28.08 12.81
CA LYS A 652 41.55 -28.16 12.77
C LYS A 652 40.98 -28.81 11.50
N ASN A 653 41.52 -28.52 10.32
CA ASN A 653 40.94 -29.00 9.05
C ASN A 653 41.05 -30.52 8.83
N ALA A 654 42.03 -31.19 9.46
CA ALA A 654 42.20 -32.64 9.35
C ALA A 654 41.10 -33.47 10.06
N ARG A 655 40.53 -32.96 11.18
CA ARG A 655 39.53 -33.72 11.96
C ARG A 655 38.14 -33.74 11.32
N VAL A 656 37.80 -32.76 10.48
CA VAL A 656 36.49 -32.69 9.81
C VAL A 656 36.41 -33.65 8.62
N ALA A 657 37.47 -33.75 7.81
CA ALA A 657 37.52 -34.64 6.65
C ALA A 657 37.31 -36.13 7.03
N ALA A 658 37.94 -36.58 8.13
CA ALA A 658 37.85 -37.95 8.62
C ALA A 658 36.42 -38.36 9.06
N ALA A 659 35.63 -37.42 9.57
CA ALA A 659 34.24 -37.68 9.97
C ALA A 659 33.32 -37.89 8.76
N ILE A 660 33.47 -37.05 7.72
CA ILE A 660 32.65 -37.09 6.51
C ILE A 660 32.90 -38.38 5.71
N ALA A 661 34.12 -38.91 5.72
CA ALA A 661 34.44 -40.20 5.11
C ALA A 661 33.71 -41.38 5.80
N LYS A 662 33.75 -41.46 7.14
CA LYS A 662 33.08 -42.53 7.90
C LYS A 662 31.55 -42.50 7.78
N ALA A 663 30.95 -41.31 7.67
CA ALA A 663 29.51 -41.18 7.46
C ALA A 663 29.05 -41.73 6.10
N LYS A 664 29.81 -41.50 5.03
CA LYS A 664 29.49 -42.02 3.68
C LYS A 664 29.65 -43.54 3.60
N ALA A 665 30.69 -44.11 4.23
CA ALA A 665 30.92 -45.55 4.24
C ALA A 665 29.79 -46.37 4.89
N LYS A 666 29.08 -45.82 5.91
CA LYS A 666 27.99 -46.54 6.59
C LYS A 666 26.65 -46.51 5.84
N LYS A 667 26.49 -45.69 4.79
CA LYS A 667 25.24 -45.58 4.00
C LYS A 667 25.26 -46.39 2.69
N ALA A 668 26.37 -47.06 2.37
CA ALA A 668 26.54 -47.88 1.16
C ALA A 668 26.56 -49.39 1.43
N LYS A 669 26.16 -49.84 2.63
CA LYS A 669 26.27 -51.24 3.07
C LYS A 669 24.99 -51.79 3.72
N ALA A 670 23.83 -51.30 3.29
CA ALA A 670 22.50 -51.65 3.79
C ALA A 670 21.43 -51.59 2.67
N ALA A 671 21.80 -51.99 1.45
CA ALA A 671 20.97 -51.81 0.25
C ALA A 671 21.19 -52.89 -0.83
N GLN A 672 21.44 -54.14 -0.41
CA GLN A 672 21.29 -55.37 -1.22
C GLN A 672 21.33 -56.58 -0.27
N GLU A 673 20.71 -57.69 -0.69
CA GLU A 673 20.47 -58.93 0.07
C GLU A 673 19.50 -58.78 1.28
N ASN A 674 18.48 -59.65 1.47
CA ASN A 674 17.91 -60.65 0.56
C ASN A 674 16.42 -60.94 0.88
N ALA A 675 15.79 -61.88 0.16
CA ALA A 675 14.34 -62.15 0.21
C ALA A 675 13.92 -63.31 1.16
N SER A 676 12.62 -63.66 1.10
CA SER A 676 11.92 -64.89 1.58
C SER A 676 11.85 -65.22 3.10
N GLU A 677 10.67 -64.93 3.67
CA GLU A 677 9.67 -65.89 4.23
C GLU A 677 10.01 -66.98 5.29
N ASP A 678 9.20 -66.96 6.36
CA ASP A 678 8.59 -68.05 7.17
C ASP A 678 9.40 -69.21 7.83
N ALA A 679 9.23 -69.39 9.16
CA ALA A 679 8.41 -70.50 9.73
C ALA A 679 8.34 -70.58 11.29
N LYS A 680 7.10 -70.60 11.83
CA LYS A 680 6.53 -71.40 12.95
C LYS A 680 7.23 -71.63 14.34
N ALA A 681 6.47 -71.26 15.40
CA ALA A 681 5.90 -72.13 16.46
C ALA A 681 6.51 -72.27 17.90
N ASP A 682 5.71 -71.80 18.87
CA ASP A 682 5.30 -72.41 20.16
C ASP A 682 6.14 -72.40 21.48
N ALA A 683 5.37 -72.42 22.59
CA ALA A 683 5.67 -72.62 24.03
C ALA A 683 5.88 -71.38 24.97
N GLU A 684 5.14 -71.39 26.09
CA GLU A 684 5.01 -70.42 27.20
C GLU A 684 5.46 -71.06 28.56
N PRO A 685 5.29 -70.44 29.76
CA PRO A 685 5.72 -69.12 30.30
C PRO A 685 6.48 -69.37 31.66
N PRO A 686 6.51 -68.51 32.71
CA PRO A 686 6.27 -67.06 32.90
C PRO A 686 7.56 -66.34 33.45
N ALA A 687 7.61 -65.10 33.98
CA ALA A 687 6.61 -64.08 34.33
C ALA A 687 7.21 -62.64 34.24
N THR A 688 6.35 -61.62 34.15
CA THR A 688 6.46 -60.18 34.61
C THR A 688 7.84 -59.49 34.73
N SER A 689 8.04 -58.23 34.30
CA SER A 689 7.10 -57.13 33.99
C SER A 689 7.64 -56.21 32.89
N GLY A 690 6.75 -55.64 32.05
CA GLY A 690 7.10 -55.02 30.77
C GLY A 690 7.12 -53.48 30.68
N SER A 691 7.36 -53.00 29.46
CA SER A 691 7.63 -51.61 29.10
C SER A 691 6.81 -51.13 27.87
N ALA A 692 6.89 -49.82 27.63
CA ALA A 692 6.92 -49.11 26.34
C ALA A 692 5.97 -49.45 25.13
N ASP A 693 5.63 -48.35 24.44
CA ASP A 693 5.41 -48.21 22.99
C ASP A 693 4.13 -48.72 22.28
N SER A 694 3.83 -47.97 21.21
CA SER A 694 3.06 -48.35 20.02
C SER A 694 4.03 -48.25 18.82
N PRO A 695 3.87 -49.00 17.71
CA PRO A 695 3.00 -48.47 16.63
C PRO A 695 2.45 -49.48 15.58
N SER A 696 1.61 -48.96 14.67
CA SER A 696 1.35 -49.45 13.29
C SER A 696 0.46 -50.73 13.15
N SER A 697 -0.21 -51.01 12.02
CA SER A 697 -0.31 -50.32 10.71
C SER A 697 -1.70 -50.49 10.02
N SER A 698 -1.91 -49.72 8.93
CA SER A 698 -2.69 -50.02 7.71
C SER A 698 -4.22 -50.34 7.72
N ASP A 699 -4.95 -49.49 6.96
CA ASP A 699 -5.97 -49.83 5.94
C ASP A 699 -7.48 -49.98 6.22
N SER A 700 -8.23 -49.89 5.11
CA SER A 700 -9.70 -49.82 4.92
C SER A 700 -10.41 -48.51 5.35
N ALA A 701 -10.62 -47.62 4.37
CA ALA A 701 -11.34 -46.36 4.54
C ALA A 701 -12.86 -46.51 4.32
N ASP A 702 -13.58 -47.27 5.15
CA ASP A 702 -15.06 -47.23 5.13
C ASP A 702 -15.79 -47.41 6.49
N ASN A 703 -15.09 -47.29 7.62
CA ASN A 703 -15.69 -47.45 8.97
C ASN A 703 -15.68 -46.16 9.81
N LYS A 704 -15.90 -45.00 9.18
CA LYS A 704 -15.96 -43.68 9.86
C LYS A 704 -17.34 -42.99 9.82
N LYS A 705 -18.21 -43.25 8.83
CA LYS A 705 -19.58 -42.70 8.81
C LYS A 705 -20.47 -43.33 9.90
N ALA A 706 -20.39 -44.65 10.11
CA ALA A 706 -21.18 -45.35 11.12
C ALA A 706 -20.86 -44.91 12.57
N LYS A 707 -19.56 -44.77 12.90
CA LYS A 707 -19.12 -44.43 14.27
C LYS A 707 -19.46 -42.99 14.68
N ILE A 708 -19.53 -42.06 13.74
CA ILE A 708 -19.97 -40.67 14.02
C ILE A 708 -21.48 -40.60 14.29
N ALA A 709 -22.29 -41.37 13.56
CA ALA A 709 -23.73 -41.47 13.82
C ALA A 709 -24.02 -42.05 15.22
N ALA A 710 -23.31 -43.11 15.62
CA ALA A 710 -23.43 -43.74 16.93
C ALA A 710 -23.06 -42.80 18.11
N ALA A 711 -22.05 -41.95 17.92
CA ALA A 711 -21.65 -40.96 18.94
C ALA A 711 -22.73 -39.87 19.15
N ILE A 712 -23.30 -39.35 18.05
CA ILE A 712 -24.35 -38.32 18.11
C ILE A 712 -25.65 -38.90 18.71
N ALA A 713 -25.95 -40.18 18.46
CA ALA A 713 -27.07 -40.87 19.10
C ALA A 713 -26.90 -40.98 20.63
N LYS A 714 -25.73 -41.44 21.11
CA LYS A 714 -25.45 -41.52 22.56
C LYS A 714 -25.44 -40.16 23.26
N ALA A 715 -25.02 -39.09 22.58
CA ALA A 715 -25.09 -37.73 23.11
C ALA A 715 -26.52 -37.18 23.27
N LYS A 716 -27.46 -37.57 22.39
CA LYS A 716 -28.88 -37.22 22.55
C LYS A 716 -29.57 -38.05 23.64
N ALA A 717 -29.33 -39.36 23.68
CA ALA A 717 -29.94 -40.26 24.64
C ALA A 717 -29.69 -39.87 26.11
N LYS A 718 -28.49 -39.35 26.43
CA LYS A 718 -28.16 -38.90 27.80
C LYS A 718 -28.75 -37.52 28.19
N LYS A 719 -29.61 -36.92 27.35
CA LYS A 719 -30.28 -35.62 27.61
C LYS A 719 -31.81 -35.69 27.63
N GLN A 720 -32.38 -36.89 27.68
CA GLN A 720 -33.84 -37.13 27.78
C GLN A 720 -34.18 -38.09 28.94
N ALA A 721 -33.32 -38.19 29.96
CA ALA A 721 -33.44 -39.15 31.07
C ALA A 721 -33.46 -38.49 32.47
N GLN A 722 -33.81 -37.19 32.56
CA GLN A 722 -33.98 -36.44 33.82
C GLN A 722 -35.12 -35.41 33.69
N ALA A 723 -36.35 -35.92 33.69
CA ALA A 723 -37.63 -35.22 33.90
C ALA A 723 -38.68 -36.30 34.21
N THR A 724 -39.77 -35.96 34.93
CA THR A 724 -40.74 -36.90 35.60
C THR A 724 -40.06 -37.81 36.64
N GLU A 725 -40.56 -38.03 37.87
CA GLU A 725 -41.73 -37.55 38.65
C GLU A 725 -41.26 -37.41 40.14
N ALA A 726 -42.00 -36.89 41.14
CA ALA A 726 -43.44 -36.91 41.39
C ALA A 726 -43.95 -35.74 42.29
N GLU A 727 -45.28 -35.65 42.42
CA GLU A 727 -46.07 -34.93 43.43
C GLU A 727 -46.86 -35.97 44.30
N PRO A 728 -47.84 -35.63 45.20
CA PRO A 728 -48.27 -34.34 45.78
C PRO A 728 -48.39 -34.34 47.33
N ASP A 729 -48.66 -33.18 47.97
CA ASP A 729 -49.96 -32.88 48.62
C ASP A 729 -50.06 -31.38 49.05
N SER A 730 -51.22 -30.98 49.60
CA SER A 730 -51.74 -29.61 49.79
C SER A 730 -52.17 -29.35 51.26
N PRO A 731 -52.81 -28.21 51.64
CA PRO A 731 -52.60 -26.79 51.27
C PRO A 731 -52.57 -25.81 52.49
N ASP A 732 -52.38 -24.50 52.20
CA ASP A 732 -53.35 -23.40 52.51
C ASP A 732 -52.92 -22.15 53.34
N GLN A 733 -53.58 -21.04 52.97
CA GLN A 733 -54.00 -19.83 53.70
C GLN A 733 -53.03 -18.78 54.30
N SER A 734 -53.22 -17.54 53.76
CA SER A 734 -53.51 -16.27 54.48
C SER A 734 -52.41 -15.21 54.76
N HIS A 735 -52.48 -14.13 53.96
CA HIS A 735 -52.73 -12.71 54.32
C HIS A 735 -51.97 -11.91 55.42
N SER A 736 -52.05 -10.57 55.24
CA SER A 736 -51.75 -9.45 56.16
C SER A 736 -50.26 -9.11 56.36
N ASP A 737 -49.78 -7.90 56.02
CA ASP A 737 -49.88 -6.60 56.72
C ASP A 737 -48.96 -6.51 57.98
N SER A 738 -48.32 -5.37 58.33
CA SER A 738 -48.23 -4.06 57.68
C SER A 738 -46.93 -3.33 58.10
N LYS A 739 -46.75 -2.09 57.58
CA LYS A 739 -45.97 -0.94 58.09
C LYS A 739 -45.13 -1.12 59.39
N ARG A 740 -43.94 -0.49 59.44
CA ARG A 740 -43.75 0.84 60.10
C ARG A 740 -42.27 1.27 60.25
N GLU A 741 -41.86 2.30 59.49
CA GLU A 741 -40.77 3.24 59.83
C GLU A 741 -41.14 4.06 61.11
N PRO A 742 -40.21 4.72 61.87
CA PRO A 742 -39.09 5.48 61.28
C PRO A 742 -37.82 5.80 62.12
N ALA A 743 -36.92 6.55 61.46
CA ALA A 743 -36.22 7.76 61.93
C ALA A 743 -34.86 7.75 62.69
N VAL A 744 -33.83 8.24 61.95
CA VAL A 744 -32.97 9.42 62.24
C VAL A 744 -32.19 9.49 63.58
N LYS A 745 -30.84 9.55 63.50
CA LYS A 745 -30.02 10.75 63.87
C LYS A 745 -28.51 10.63 63.54
N HIS A 746 -27.88 11.81 63.51
CA HIS A 746 -26.46 12.26 63.58
C HIS A 746 -25.42 11.34 64.29
N ALA A 747 -24.09 11.55 64.18
CA ALA A 747 -23.19 12.24 63.22
C ALA A 747 -21.71 12.08 63.69
N ASP A 748 -20.78 12.78 63.03
CA ASP A 748 -19.40 13.12 63.47
C ASP A 748 -18.28 12.06 63.29
N ALA A 749 -17.03 12.47 63.57
CA ALA A 749 -15.81 11.98 62.88
C ALA A 749 -14.64 11.53 63.81
N SER A 750 -13.40 11.63 63.30
CA SER A 750 -12.07 11.34 63.88
C SER A 750 -11.55 9.88 63.95
N GLU A 751 -10.60 9.61 63.03
CA GLU A 751 -9.20 9.17 63.24
C GLU A 751 -8.73 7.94 64.07
N GLU A 752 -7.56 7.46 63.62
CA GLU A 752 -6.55 6.55 64.19
C GLU A 752 -6.81 5.04 64.39
N THR A 753 -5.72 4.28 64.23
CA THR A 753 -5.58 2.81 64.33
C THR A 753 -4.81 2.45 65.61
N PRO A 754 -4.95 1.22 66.14
CA PRO A 754 -3.88 0.24 65.91
C PRO A 754 -4.39 -1.22 65.73
N ASP A 755 -3.55 -2.21 66.05
CA ASP A 755 -3.46 -3.52 65.37
C ASP A 755 -3.94 -4.74 66.20
N THR A 756 -3.89 -5.92 65.56
CA THR A 756 -3.75 -7.30 66.07
C THR A 756 -4.96 -8.21 66.41
N GLN A 757 -4.96 -9.34 65.67
CA GLN A 757 -5.30 -10.73 66.04
C GLN A 757 -6.75 -11.30 65.97
N ALA A 758 -7.02 -11.87 64.78
CA ALA A 758 -7.26 -13.31 64.56
C ALA A 758 -8.57 -14.00 65.02
N SER A 759 -9.47 -14.24 64.05
CA SER A 759 -10.07 -15.56 63.79
C SER A 759 -10.80 -15.58 62.42
N GLY A 760 -11.00 -16.78 61.85
CA GLY A 760 -11.87 -17.03 60.69
C GLY A 760 -12.99 -18.02 61.05
N PRO A 761 -13.85 -18.50 60.11
CA PRO A 761 -13.62 -18.54 58.66
C PRO A 761 -14.84 -18.17 57.74
N GLN A 762 -14.60 -18.24 56.42
CA GLN A 762 -15.56 -18.60 55.34
C GLN A 762 -16.92 -17.86 55.19
N GLY A 763 -16.98 -16.95 54.19
CA GLY A 763 -17.66 -17.27 52.91
C GLY A 763 -19.13 -16.86 52.69
N ALA A 764 -19.35 -15.72 52.00
CA ALA A 764 -20.57 -15.46 51.19
C ALA A 764 -20.37 -14.30 50.18
N SER A 765 -20.62 -14.53 48.88
CA SER A 765 -21.19 -13.55 47.91
C SER A 765 -21.10 -14.01 46.43
N ASP A 766 -22.20 -14.52 45.85
CA ASP A 766 -22.28 -14.82 44.40
C ASP A 766 -23.46 -14.09 43.68
N ASP A 767 -24.49 -13.66 44.42
CA ASP A 767 -25.72 -13.06 43.86
C ASP A 767 -25.53 -11.77 43.04
N ALA A 768 -24.42 -11.05 43.27
CA ALA A 768 -24.09 -9.84 42.52
C ALA A 768 -23.86 -10.11 41.02
N ALA A 769 -23.42 -11.31 40.64
CA ALA A 769 -23.13 -11.66 39.26
C ALA A 769 -24.39 -11.87 38.40
N ASP A 770 -25.39 -12.59 38.92
CA ASP A 770 -26.55 -13.01 38.14
C ASP A 770 -27.60 -11.90 37.97
N ALA A 771 -27.72 -10.98 38.93
CA ALA A 771 -28.47 -9.73 38.75
C ALA A 771 -27.97 -8.93 37.53
N LYS A 772 -26.65 -8.90 37.31
CA LYS A 772 -26.02 -8.23 36.16
C LYS A 772 -26.28 -8.97 34.84
N LYS A 773 -26.18 -10.32 34.83
CA LYS A 773 -26.51 -11.16 33.65
C LYS A 773 -27.99 -10.98 33.24
N ARG A 774 -28.93 -11.02 34.19
CA ARG A 774 -30.38 -10.84 33.92
C ARG A 774 -30.69 -9.46 33.31
N ARG A 775 -30.06 -8.37 33.80
CA ARG A 775 -30.22 -7.02 33.22
C ARG A 775 -29.71 -6.95 31.77
N ILE A 776 -28.57 -7.57 31.47
CA ILE A 776 -28.01 -7.62 30.10
C ILE A 776 -28.92 -8.44 29.16
N ALA A 777 -29.41 -9.61 29.60
CA ALA A 777 -30.32 -10.44 28.82
C ALA A 777 -31.60 -9.68 28.43
N ASN A 778 -32.22 -8.97 29.37
CA ASN A 778 -33.42 -8.16 29.12
C ASN A 778 -33.17 -6.97 28.18
N ALA A 779 -31.97 -6.35 28.24
CA ALA A 779 -31.58 -5.31 27.28
C ALA A 779 -31.44 -5.86 25.86
N VAL A 780 -30.78 -7.02 25.69
CA VAL A 780 -30.65 -7.70 24.40
C VAL A 780 -32.01 -8.16 23.85
N ALA A 781 -32.91 -8.63 24.70
CA ALA A 781 -34.28 -8.99 24.31
C ALA A 781 -35.07 -7.77 23.77
N LYS A 782 -35.05 -6.64 24.50
CA LYS A 782 -35.68 -5.38 24.04
C LYS A 782 -35.06 -4.86 22.72
N ALA A 783 -33.74 -4.97 22.56
CA ALA A 783 -33.06 -4.59 21.32
C ALA A 783 -33.51 -5.45 20.12
N LYS A 784 -33.57 -6.79 20.29
CA LYS A 784 -34.07 -7.71 19.24
C LYS A 784 -35.54 -7.47 18.91
N ALA A 785 -36.39 -7.19 19.91
CA ALA A 785 -37.79 -6.84 19.68
C ALA A 785 -37.94 -5.53 18.87
N LYS A 786 -37.18 -4.48 19.21
CA LYS A 786 -37.18 -3.21 18.47
C LYS A 786 -36.69 -3.40 17.02
N ALA A 787 -35.64 -4.21 16.81
CA ALA A 787 -35.15 -4.55 15.48
C ALA A 787 -36.19 -5.33 14.65
N LYS A 788 -36.91 -6.28 15.24
CA LYS A 788 -37.98 -7.02 14.56
C LYS A 788 -39.15 -6.09 14.17
N LYS A 789 -39.57 -5.18 15.05
CA LYS A 789 -40.65 -4.21 14.74
C LYS A 789 -40.25 -3.26 13.60
N LEU A 790 -39.01 -2.76 13.60
CA LEU A 790 -38.45 -1.97 12.49
C LEU A 790 -38.34 -2.76 11.17
N ALA A 791 -38.09 -4.07 11.22
CA ALA A 791 -38.11 -4.92 10.03
C ALA A 791 -39.52 -5.09 9.47
N GLN A 792 -40.54 -5.30 10.32
CA GLN A 792 -41.93 -5.45 9.89
C GLN A 792 -42.50 -4.17 9.26
N GLN A 793 -42.27 -3.01 9.88
CA GLN A 793 -42.64 -1.70 9.31
C GLN A 793 -41.98 -1.44 7.95
N LYS A 794 -40.79 -2.00 7.71
CA LYS A 794 -40.06 -1.89 6.43
C LYS A 794 -40.48 -2.91 5.37
N THR A 795 -41.33 -3.88 5.72
CA THR A 795 -42.05 -4.73 4.76
C THR A 795 -43.46 -4.22 4.47
N GLU A 796 -44.17 -3.67 5.46
CA GLU A 796 -45.50 -3.07 5.29
C GLU A 796 -45.45 -1.84 4.36
N ALA A 797 -44.47 -0.95 4.55
CA ALA A 797 -44.19 0.17 3.66
C ALA A 797 -43.65 -0.22 2.25
N LYS A 798 -43.78 -1.50 1.87
CA LYS A 798 -43.38 -2.03 0.55
C LYS A 798 -44.50 -2.78 -0.18
N SER A 799 -45.68 -2.94 0.43
CA SER A 799 -46.88 -3.54 -0.18
C SER A 799 -47.90 -2.53 -0.70
N GLU A 800 -47.78 -1.24 -0.35
CA GLU A 800 -48.73 -0.19 -0.75
C GLU A 800 -48.27 0.63 -1.98
N GLY A 801 -47.16 0.23 -2.61
CA GLY A 801 -46.53 0.97 -3.73
C GLY A 801 -47.07 0.71 -5.13
N GLU A 802 -48.03 -0.21 -5.31
CA GLU A 802 -48.58 -0.61 -6.61
C GLU A 802 -50.12 -0.44 -6.68
N ALA A 803 -50.61 0.77 -6.42
CA ALA A 803 -51.99 1.15 -6.70
C ALA A 803 -52.13 2.62 -7.12
N LYS A 804 -52.97 2.86 -8.15
CA LYS A 804 -53.50 4.16 -8.61
C LYS A 804 -52.49 5.20 -9.15
N SER A 805 -52.30 5.15 -10.46
CA SER A 805 -52.23 6.36 -11.29
C SER A 805 -53.64 6.82 -11.70
N GLU A 806 -53.93 8.13 -11.67
CA GLU A 806 -54.78 8.94 -12.59
C GLU A 806 -55.37 10.19 -11.90
N ALA A 807 -55.83 11.16 -12.71
CA ALA A 807 -56.17 12.57 -12.39
C ALA A 807 -54.96 13.45 -11.98
N SER A 808 -54.70 14.66 -12.52
CA SER A 808 -55.53 15.84 -12.87
C SER A 808 -55.89 16.69 -11.63
N LEU A 809 -55.86 18.04 -11.63
CA LEU A 809 -55.44 19.01 -12.66
C LEU A 809 -54.98 20.34 -11.97
N GLU A 810 -54.92 21.46 -12.69
CA GLU A 810 -54.31 22.76 -12.31
C GLU A 810 -55.03 23.61 -11.23
N SER A 811 -54.27 24.56 -10.67
CA SER A 811 -54.65 25.96 -10.32
C SER A 811 -55.28 26.33 -8.96
N GLU A 812 -55.10 27.63 -8.64
CA GLU A 812 -55.67 28.49 -7.57
C GLU A 812 -55.37 28.10 -6.09
N SER A 813 -54.90 28.95 -5.14
CA SER A 813 -54.77 30.41 -4.88
C SER A 813 -55.80 30.98 -3.89
N THR A 814 -55.34 31.94 -3.05
CA THR A 814 -56.06 32.66 -1.96
C THR A 814 -56.62 31.78 -0.82
N ASP A 815 -56.90 32.26 0.41
CA ASP A 815 -56.70 33.56 1.07
C ASP A 815 -56.10 33.30 2.48
N SER A 816 -55.11 34.06 2.97
CA SER A 816 -55.18 35.41 3.57
C SER A 816 -55.92 35.50 4.92
N LYS A 817 -55.15 35.80 5.98
CA LYS A 817 -55.41 36.73 7.11
C LYS A 817 -54.52 36.37 8.32
N SER A 818 -54.09 37.27 9.20
CA SER A 818 -53.86 38.73 9.22
C SER A 818 -53.59 39.12 10.69
N ILE A 819 -52.79 40.16 10.95
CA ILE A 819 -52.96 41.19 12.01
C ILE A 819 -51.62 41.92 12.23
N GLU A 820 -51.70 43.25 12.17
CA GLU A 820 -50.90 44.35 12.80
C GLU A 820 -49.54 44.03 13.47
N GLU A 821 -48.47 44.83 13.26
CA GLU A 821 -48.25 46.24 13.65
C GLU A 821 -48.15 46.46 15.19
N ASN A 822 -47.39 47.42 15.75
CA ASN A 822 -46.62 48.55 15.19
C ASN A 822 -45.40 48.95 16.08
N SER A 823 -44.73 50.07 15.73
CA SER A 823 -43.74 50.89 16.46
C SER A 823 -42.30 50.33 16.62
N THR A 824 -41.18 51.02 16.29
CA THR A 824 -40.73 52.46 16.35
C THR A 824 -40.47 52.97 17.78
N SER A 825 -39.53 53.87 18.12
CA SER A 825 -38.37 54.59 17.49
C SER A 825 -37.50 55.18 18.65
N THR A 826 -36.33 55.84 18.57
CA THR A 826 -35.49 56.53 17.54
C THR A 826 -34.06 55.93 17.50
N ALA A 827 -33.03 56.34 16.73
CA ALA A 827 -32.71 57.49 15.85
C ALA A 827 -32.05 58.74 16.48
N GLU A 828 -31.25 59.43 15.64
CA GLU A 828 -30.46 60.69 15.82
C GLU A 828 -29.05 60.58 16.45
N ALA A 829 -28.00 61.35 16.08
CA ALA A 829 -27.60 62.19 14.92
C ALA A 829 -26.41 63.10 15.37
N GLU A 830 -25.51 63.66 14.52
CA GLU A 830 -25.03 63.25 13.18
C GLU A 830 -23.47 63.36 13.08
N GLU A 831 -22.71 64.16 12.30
CA GLU A 831 -22.92 65.18 11.23
C GLU A 831 -21.70 65.18 10.24
N SER A 832 -21.33 66.30 9.61
CA SER A 832 -20.37 66.42 8.47
C SER A 832 -18.99 67.01 8.89
N VAL A 833 -17.96 67.28 8.04
CA VAL A 833 -17.77 67.32 6.57
C VAL A 833 -16.54 66.44 6.15
N ILE A 834 -15.66 66.58 5.14
CA ILE A 834 -15.20 67.61 4.15
C ILE A 834 -14.88 66.92 2.80
N GLN A 835 -14.92 67.67 1.69
CA GLN A 835 -14.60 67.28 0.30
C GLN A 835 -14.29 68.56 -0.54
N PRO A 836 -14.13 68.56 -1.89
CA PRO A 836 -14.11 67.48 -2.90
C PRO A 836 -12.66 67.02 -3.21
N GLU A 837 -12.08 66.71 -4.38
CA GLU A 837 -12.31 66.77 -5.86
C GLU A 837 -11.45 65.63 -6.51
N GLN A 838 -11.45 65.26 -7.80
CA GLN A 838 -12.30 65.22 -9.03
C GLN A 838 -11.51 64.29 -10.00
N GLN A 839 -12.00 63.58 -11.03
CA GLN A 839 -13.29 63.31 -11.71
C GLN A 839 -13.14 61.86 -12.31
N ALA A 840 -13.91 61.21 -13.21
CA ALA A 840 -15.06 61.51 -14.08
C ALA A 840 -15.92 60.24 -14.33
N ALA A 841 -16.36 60.00 -15.57
CA ALA A 841 -17.27 58.95 -16.05
C ALA A 841 -16.94 58.61 -17.55
N PRO A 842 -17.52 57.58 -18.22
CA PRO A 842 -18.76 56.86 -17.92
C PRO A 842 -18.64 55.32 -17.78
N VAL A 843 -19.78 54.68 -17.50
CA VAL A 843 -19.94 53.23 -17.28
C VAL A 843 -20.81 52.61 -18.37
N GLU A 844 -20.36 51.49 -18.96
CA GLU A 844 -21.22 50.57 -19.72
C GLU A 844 -21.52 49.29 -18.91
N SER A 845 -22.64 48.63 -19.25
CA SER A 845 -23.19 47.50 -18.49
C SER A 845 -22.36 46.21 -18.60
N THR A 846 -21.95 45.66 -17.45
CA THR A 846 -21.22 44.38 -17.38
C THR A 846 -22.15 43.17 -17.54
N SER A 847 -22.00 42.44 -18.65
CA SER A 847 -22.60 41.11 -18.81
C SER A 847 -21.87 40.05 -17.97
N SER A 848 -22.52 38.93 -17.64
CA SER A 848 -21.96 37.97 -16.69
C SER A 848 -20.77 37.19 -17.26
N ALA A 849 -19.74 36.96 -16.43
CA ALA A 849 -18.55 36.16 -16.80
C ALA A 849 -18.89 34.68 -17.14
N ALA A 850 -20.11 34.21 -16.85
CA ALA A 850 -20.56 32.89 -17.27
C ALA A 850 -20.88 32.84 -18.78
N ASP A 851 -21.27 33.95 -19.39
CA ASP A 851 -21.75 34.00 -20.77
C ASP A 851 -20.62 34.19 -21.77
N GLU A 852 -19.60 34.97 -21.42
CA GLU A 852 -18.31 35.00 -22.14
C GLU A 852 -17.68 33.59 -22.22
N LYS A 853 -17.76 32.83 -21.11
CA LYS A 853 -17.26 31.45 -21.04
C LYS A 853 -18.05 30.48 -21.93
N LYS A 854 -19.39 30.64 -22.02
CA LYS A 854 -20.22 29.91 -23.00
C LYS A 854 -19.85 30.26 -24.44
N ALA A 855 -19.66 31.55 -24.75
CA ALA A 855 -19.31 32.03 -26.09
C ALA A 855 -17.96 31.46 -26.57
N ARG A 856 -16.92 31.48 -25.72
CA ARG A 856 -15.61 30.89 -26.04
C ARG A 856 -15.69 29.38 -26.29
N ILE A 857 -16.51 28.65 -25.53
CA ILE A 857 -16.74 27.20 -25.74
C ILE A 857 -17.49 26.94 -27.06
N ALA A 858 -18.52 27.74 -27.37
CA ALA A 858 -19.26 27.62 -28.63
C ALA A 858 -18.36 27.86 -29.85
N ALA A 859 -17.50 28.89 -29.81
CA ALA A 859 -16.53 29.19 -30.86
C ALA A 859 -15.51 28.04 -31.05
N ALA A 860 -15.02 27.44 -29.96
CA ALA A 860 -14.12 26.29 -30.03
C ALA A 860 -14.78 25.06 -30.69
N VAL A 861 -16.04 24.77 -30.34
CA VAL A 861 -16.82 23.67 -30.94
C VAL A 861 -17.11 23.93 -32.42
N ALA A 862 -17.42 25.17 -32.82
CA ALA A 862 -17.59 25.54 -34.22
C ALA A 862 -16.29 25.35 -35.03
N LYS A 863 -15.15 25.83 -34.50
CA LYS A 863 -13.83 25.68 -35.14
C LYS A 863 -13.41 24.21 -35.26
N ALA A 864 -13.76 23.37 -34.29
CA ALA A 864 -13.56 21.92 -34.35
C ALA A 864 -14.45 21.22 -35.40
N LYS A 865 -15.72 21.64 -35.57
CA LYS A 865 -16.60 21.13 -36.64
C LYS A 865 -16.08 21.50 -38.03
N ALA A 866 -15.72 22.77 -38.27
CA ALA A 866 -15.18 23.22 -39.55
C ALA A 866 -13.92 22.44 -39.95
N LYS A 867 -12.97 22.27 -39.02
CA LYS A 867 -11.74 21.48 -39.24
C LYS A 867 -11.98 19.98 -39.40
N LYS A 868 -13.17 19.47 -39.04
CA LYS A 868 -13.62 18.11 -39.35
C LYS A 868 -14.23 18.01 -40.76
N GLN A 869 -15.10 18.95 -41.14
CA GLN A 869 -15.70 18.97 -42.48
C GLN A 869 -14.62 19.12 -43.58
N GLN A 870 -13.67 20.05 -43.42
CA GLN A 870 -12.53 20.17 -44.34
C GLN A 870 -11.71 18.87 -44.48
N ARG A 871 -11.64 18.05 -43.42
CA ARG A 871 -10.97 16.73 -43.42
C ARG A 871 -11.82 15.59 -43.98
N GLU A 872 -13.10 15.82 -44.21
CA GLU A 872 -14.05 14.89 -44.83
C GLU A 872 -14.33 15.28 -46.29
N GLU A 873 -14.11 16.55 -46.67
CA GLU A 873 -14.10 17.07 -48.04
C GLU A 873 -12.74 16.84 -48.76
N SER A 874 -11.64 16.65 -48.01
CA SER A 874 -10.30 16.35 -48.56
C SER A 874 -10.03 14.84 -48.72
N LYS A 875 -11.04 14.03 -49.07
CA LYS A 875 -10.98 12.54 -49.12
C LYS A 875 -11.89 11.90 -50.16
#